data_AF-A0AAD3GZU9-F1
#
_entry.id   AF-A0AAD3GZU9-F1
#
_cell.length_a   1.000
_cell.length_b   1.000
_cell.length_c   1.000
_cell.angle_alpha   90.00
_cell.angle_beta   90.00
_cell.angle_gamma   90.00
#
_symmetry.space_group_name_H-M   'P 1'
#
loop_
_entity.id
_entity.type
_entity.pdbx_description
1 polymer ?
#
loop_
_entity_poly.entity_id
_entity_poly.type
_entity_poly.pdbx_seq_one_letter_code
_entity_poly.pdbx_strand_id
1 'polypeptide(L)'
;MVSTQQENINPIIEKQRELVPDYFDDTSNSNEDPDGKILPSFGDLKRKTLQSLYGLDKNKDYNHNLLRDRSPKGSVDEPIRSLVDLINAHPSFSTLSSCSGRISLFDPNHYTTLKISNDNSNTGKYRPEEDENVDLDTNMDSNTDTKTGKGYGEWMISSHAQISPRDLIQALDKQSSEKSQHPLMFKHEPLLLHVAASNISRARQLLKIALDLGFRESGTVITPKRITVAIRSHSLSLTVPLASYGRLRPDNTYLEELVSEANDRFVSNEKKLDRLEKKIRETLFQSTKDHGNEGIQMLNCSLKEIPPLNLWGHSSAVIANDNNEENFLVVFGGYGSGPYKEKPSRSDKIYCLNKEGGDFSSWSEIKIDQSNLNEDIVVGGLNMRKTVLPPREGSASCVLPNGILSTSSNVVTLFGGRASPAKPSNELFFISYNIDKKSASVYCPIDVRGDIPAPRWGHSFTTLSGSNGEDIAVLVGGRNEWEITPSVYVLSLCNQLDSCGFYLKWRKIESKLPRFYHTATIFTSFNDGGNSDCILIQGGLSSTKLIPDEATNHSEESYMLKLIFDGSHEISSLSNDAHCIRHTFGGSACKVSPTCMFSCGGLLCNVEGEEMKDQSMRAFQFDPKTQAVKSIPLNIETHTGSGPINFRSMVHHQCSTLNSYDPSCCEIVIVGGGVPTFAFGQSYAKSYLVKISSQEVLPQASLSASTQKQTIQLKTNGEKEGETDVIYISKMMAKETKNILEKHSMLDRNYRMVKASTDAPIDNASSCIAIPVTREGLTAIKSKSSRIDISILGIGRQVVPFSSVVLGRKR
;
A
#
# COMPACT_ATOMS: atom_id res chain seq x y z
N MET A 1 46.97 -23.00 -4.04
CA MET A 1 45.51 -23.11 -3.77
C MET A 1 45.03 -22.30 -2.55
N VAL A 2 45.90 -21.59 -1.82
CA VAL A 2 45.50 -20.71 -0.69
C VAL A 2 45.24 -19.26 -1.14
N SER A 3 45.86 -18.82 -2.24
CA SER A 3 45.75 -17.42 -2.70
C SER A 3 44.42 -17.06 -3.35
N THR A 4 43.73 -18.01 -4.00
CA THR A 4 42.45 -17.77 -4.68
C THR A 4 41.23 -17.76 -3.76
N GLN A 5 41.35 -18.24 -2.52
CA GLN A 5 40.29 -18.11 -1.52
C GLN A 5 40.34 -16.75 -0.81
N GLN A 6 41.52 -16.13 -0.66
CA GLN A 6 41.66 -14.84 0.02
C GLN A 6 41.06 -13.66 -0.75
N GLU A 7 41.09 -13.67 -2.09
CA GLU A 7 40.57 -12.57 -2.91
C GLU A 7 39.03 -12.50 -2.96
N ASN A 8 38.32 -13.63 -2.78
CA ASN A 8 36.85 -13.67 -2.72
C ASN A 8 36.27 -13.44 -1.32
N ILE A 9 37.11 -13.47 -0.27
CA ILE A 9 36.67 -13.33 1.13
C ILE A 9 36.66 -11.86 1.58
N ASN A 10 37.54 -11.00 1.05
CA ASN A 10 37.64 -9.59 1.43
C ASN A 10 36.34 -8.77 1.27
N PRO A 11 35.61 -8.82 0.14
CA PRO A 11 34.35 -8.05 0.01
C PRO A 11 33.21 -8.59 0.89
N ILE A 12 33.27 -9.85 1.33
CA ILE A 12 32.31 -10.45 2.26
C ILE A 12 32.64 -10.03 3.70
N ILE A 13 33.92 -9.99 4.07
CA ILE A 13 34.40 -9.47 5.36
C ILE A 13 34.10 -7.98 5.48
N GLU A 14 34.30 -7.18 4.43
CA GLU A 14 33.94 -5.75 4.41
C GLU A 14 32.42 -5.52 4.52
N LYS A 15 31.60 -6.28 3.77
CA LYS A 15 30.13 -6.25 3.94
C LYS A 15 29.67 -6.68 5.33
N GLN A 16 30.31 -7.68 5.95
CA GLN A 16 29.98 -8.08 7.32
C GLN A 16 30.50 -7.09 8.38
N ARG A 17 31.56 -6.32 8.09
CA ARG A 17 32.00 -5.19 8.93
C ARG A 17 31.00 -4.03 8.91
N GLU A 18 30.39 -3.74 7.75
CA GLU A 18 29.35 -2.71 7.59
C GLU A 18 27.96 -3.12 8.13
N LEU A 19 27.63 -4.40 8.14
CA LEU A 19 26.28 -4.92 8.48
C LEU A 19 26.12 -5.40 9.95
N VAL A 20 27.14 -5.24 10.79
CA VAL A 20 27.05 -5.58 12.22
C VAL A 20 27.03 -4.28 13.04
N PRO A 21 25.84 -3.80 13.46
CA PRO A 21 25.74 -2.72 14.45
C PRO A 21 26.51 -3.11 15.72
N ASP A 22 27.02 -2.12 16.46
CA ASP A 22 27.63 -2.33 17.77
C ASP A 22 26.65 -3.04 18.72
N TYR A 23 26.74 -4.36 18.79
CA TYR A 23 25.91 -5.24 19.62
C TYR A 23 26.74 -5.80 20.77
N PHE A 24 27.50 -4.92 21.42
CA PHE A 24 28.34 -5.22 22.58
C PHE A 24 28.01 -4.25 23.72
N ASP A 25 26.74 -4.20 24.13
CA ASP A 25 26.31 -3.91 25.50
C ASP A 25 24.82 -3.54 25.46
N ASP A 26 23.95 -4.51 25.69
CA ASP A 26 22.67 -4.19 26.34
C ASP A 26 22.08 -5.44 26.99
N THR A 27 22.67 -5.81 28.13
CA THR A 27 21.98 -6.64 29.13
C THR A 27 21.18 -5.71 30.03
N SER A 28 20.03 -5.22 29.58
CA SER A 28 19.09 -4.50 30.43
C SER A 28 17.73 -5.21 30.45
N ASN A 29 17.42 -5.71 31.65
CA ASN A 29 16.19 -6.41 32.01
C ASN A 29 14.94 -5.58 31.71
N SER A 30 13.99 -6.17 30.98
CA SER A 30 12.57 -5.88 31.16
C SER A 30 11.76 -7.17 31.08
N ASN A 31 10.81 -7.29 31.99
CA ASN A 31 9.96 -8.45 32.21
C ASN A 31 8.76 -8.44 31.26
N GLU A 32 8.25 -9.65 30.99
CA GLU A 32 6.95 -9.97 30.36
C GLU A 32 6.89 -10.06 28.82
N ASP A 33 7.57 -11.06 28.26
CA ASP A 33 7.08 -12.01 27.23
C ASP A 33 8.11 -13.17 27.10
N PRO A 34 7.77 -14.46 27.31
CA PRO A 34 8.74 -15.56 27.24
C PRO A 34 9.26 -15.87 25.82
N ASP A 35 8.53 -15.51 24.75
CA ASP A 35 8.85 -15.97 23.38
C ASP A 35 9.70 -14.98 22.54
N GLY A 36 9.72 -13.71 22.93
CA GLY A 36 10.46 -12.64 22.26
C GLY A 36 11.90 -12.43 22.76
N LYS A 37 12.23 -12.92 23.96
CA LYS A 37 13.57 -12.77 24.56
C LYS A 37 14.63 -13.49 23.74
N ILE A 38 15.70 -12.77 23.37
CA ILE A 38 16.88 -13.36 22.75
C ILE A 38 17.48 -14.38 23.73
N LEU A 39 17.71 -15.61 23.26
CA LEU A 39 18.41 -16.63 24.03
C LEU A 39 19.78 -16.12 24.47
N PRO A 40 20.10 -16.11 25.78
CA PRO A 40 21.40 -15.62 26.27
C PRO A 40 22.59 -16.33 25.64
N SER A 41 22.43 -17.62 25.31
CA SER A 41 23.44 -18.46 24.65
C SER A 41 23.61 -18.19 23.15
N PHE A 42 22.69 -17.47 22.50
CA PHE A 42 22.70 -17.28 21.04
C PHE A 42 23.89 -16.44 20.56
N GLY A 43 24.22 -15.35 21.28
CA GLY A 43 25.36 -14.50 20.93
C GLY A 43 26.68 -15.28 20.91
N ASP A 44 26.89 -16.14 21.92
CA ASP A 44 28.07 -17.02 21.99
C ASP A 44 28.10 -18.08 20.89
N LEU A 45 26.94 -18.67 20.58
CA LEU A 45 26.80 -19.67 19.52
C LEU A 45 27.12 -19.06 18.15
N LYS A 46 26.56 -17.89 17.85
CA LYS A 46 26.80 -17.19 16.59
C LYS A 46 28.26 -16.78 16.45
N ARG A 47 28.87 -16.24 17.51
CA ARG A 47 30.30 -15.89 17.51
C ARG A 47 31.19 -17.08 17.22
N LYS A 48 30.96 -18.22 17.89
CA LYS A 48 31.71 -19.47 17.65
C LYS A 48 31.54 -19.97 16.22
N THR A 49 30.35 -19.81 15.64
CA THR A 49 30.06 -20.20 14.26
C THR A 49 30.81 -19.31 13.26
N LEU A 50 30.74 -17.98 13.43
CA LEU A 50 31.45 -17.04 12.57
C LEU A 50 32.98 -17.19 12.67
N GLN A 51 33.49 -17.48 13.88
CA GLN A 51 34.90 -17.84 14.09
C GLN A 51 35.30 -19.07 13.26
N SER A 52 34.51 -20.14 13.35
CA SER A 52 34.79 -21.42 12.66
C SER A 52 34.73 -21.29 11.13
N LEU A 53 33.76 -20.53 10.61
CA LEU A 53 33.47 -20.43 9.17
C LEU A 53 34.22 -19.30 8.45
N TYR A 54 34.53 -18.19 9.12
CA TYR A 54 35.11 -16.99 8.52
C TYR A 54 36.41 -16.53 9.16
N GLY A 55 36.85 -17.14 10.27
CA GLY A 55 38.12 -16.80 10.93
C GLY A 55 38.09 -15.47 11.70
N LEU A 56 36.91 -14.92 12.01
CA LEU A 56 36.77 -13.63 12.70
C LEU A 56 37.01 -13.76 14.20
N ASP A 57 37.97 -13.03 14.76
CA ASP A 57 38.24 -13.02 16.20
C ASP A 57 37.25 -12.14 17.00
N LYS A 58 37.49 -11.95 18.32
CA LYS A 58 36.62 -11.13 19.18
C LYS A 58 36.56 -9.65 18.76
N ASN A 59 37.57 -9.16 18.06
CA ASN A 59 37.70 -7.78 17.62
C ASN A 59 37.25 -7.58 16.16
N LYS A 60 36.65 -8.60 15.52
CA LYS A 60 36.32 -8.63 14.09
C LYS A 60 37.57 -8.57 13.17
N ASP A 61 38.72 -9.00 13.68
CA ASP A 61 39.93 -9.16 12.90
C ASP A 61 40.01 -10.56 12.30
N TYR A 62 40.51 -10.63 11.07
CA TYR A 62 40.65 -11.89 10.35
C TYR A 62 41.88 -12.66 10.87
N ASN A 63 41.65 -13.87 11.34
CA ASN A 63 42.69 -14.79 11.78
C ASN A 63 42.53 -16.13 11.09
N HIS A 64 43.43 -16.42 10.16
CA HIS A 64 43.39 -17.64 9.35
C HIS A 64 43.50 -18.94 10.17
N ASN A 65 44.06 -18.88 11.38
CA ASN A 65 44.20 -20.04 12.26
C ASN A 65 42.86 -20.47 12.91
N LEU A 66 41.81 -19.65 12.80
CA LEU A 66 40.48 -19.93 13.36
C LEU A 66 39.53 -20.59 12.35
N LEU A 67 39.86 -20.54 11.05
CA LEU A 67 39.10 -21.18 9.98
C LEU A 67 39.20 -22.70 10.11
N ARG A 68 38.11 -23.31 10.59
CA ARG A 68 37.99 -24.75 10.68
C ARG A 68 36.52 -25.11 10.55
N ASP A 69 36.12 -25.53 9.36
CA ASP A 69 34.84 -26.19 9.22
C ASP A 69 34.89 -27.55 9.95
N ARG A 70 33.82 -27.86 10.69
CA ARG A 70 33.75 -29.02 11.58
C ARG A 70 33.09 -30.22 10.91
N SER A 71 32.71 -30.10 9.64
CA SER A 71 32.25 -31.26 8.87
C SER A 71 33.43 -32.23 8.63
N PRO A 72 33.14 -33.52 8.37
CA PRO A 72 34.19 -34.47 7.98
C PRO A 72 34.94 -34.06 6.70
N LYS A 73 34.30 -33.27 5.83
CA LYS A 73 34.89 -32.73 4.60
C LYS A 73 35.92 -31.63 4.90
N GLY A 74 35.83 -30.98 6.07
CA GLY A 74 36.71 -29.88 6.47
C GLY A 74 36.49 -28.58 5.70
N SER A 75 35.44 -28.51 4.87
CA SER A 75 35.02 -27.33 4.13
C SER A 75 33.50 -27.33 3.90
N VAL A 76 32.94 -26.14 3.75
CA VAL A 76 31.54 -25.94 3.36
C VAL A 76 31.35 -26.42 1.92
N ASP A 77 30.22 -27.08 1.64
CA ASP A 77 29.83 -27.46 0.29
C ASP A 77 29.63 -26.22 -0.60
N GLU A 78 30.34 -26.17 -1.72
CA GLU A 78 30.28 -25.04 -2.66
C GLU A 78 28.85 -24.68 -3.08
N PRO A 79 27.94 -25.63 -3.42
CA PRO A 79 26.58 -25.32 -3.86
C PRO A 79 25.69 -24.63 -2.81
N ILE A 80 26.03 -24.68 -1.51
CA ILE A 80 25.27 -23.99 -0.45
C ILE A 80 26.06 -22.85 0.18
N ARG A 81 27.25 -22.54 -0.32
CA ARG A 81 28.11 -21.51 0.28
C ARG A 81 27.40 -20.16 0.31
N SER A 82 26.77 -19.76 -0.80
CA SER A 82 25.97 -18.54 -0.92
C SER A 82 24.81 -18.48 0.08
N LEU A 83 24.10 -19.59 0.26
CA LEU A 83 22.99 -19.72 1.20
C LEU A 83 23.45 -19.65 2.67
N VAL A 84 24.58 -20.30 2.99
CA VAL A 84 25.20 -20.25 4.32
C VAL A 84 25.64 -18.82 4.65
N ASP A 85 26.29 -18.15 3.71
CA ASP A 85 26.74 -16.77 3.86
C ASP A 85 25.57 -15.80 4.01
N LEU A 86 24.51 -16.00 3.21
CA LEU A 86 23.26 -15.26 3.32
C LEU A 86 22.69 -15.42 4.73
N ILE A 87 22.39 -16.64 5.19
CA ILE A 87 21.75 -16.89 6.50
C ILE A 87 22.57 -16.28 7.65
N ASN A 88 23.90 -16.45 7.65
CA ASN A 88 24.76 -15.92 8.72
C ASN A 88 24.84 -14.39 8.75
N ALA A 89 24.57 -13.71 7.62
CA ALA A 89 24.50 -12.25 7.57
C ALA A 89 23.29 -11.69 8.34
N HIS A 90 22.22 -12.46 8.57
CA HIS A 90 21.05 -11.97 9.32
C HIS A 90 21.36 -11.94 10.83
N PRO A 91 21.10 -10.85 11.57
CA PRO A 91 21.46 -10.73 12.98
C PRO A 91 20.88 -11.86 13.85
N SER A 92 19.64 -12.27 13.56
CA SER A 92 18.91 -13.29 14.33
C SER A 92 19.15 -14.76 13.95
N PHE A 93 20.01 -15.05 12.97
CA PHE A 93 20.27 -16.43 12.54
C PHE A 93 21.76 -16.78 12.56
N SER A 94 22.06 -18.08 12.68
CA SER A 94 23.39 -18.65 12.53
C SER A 94 23.30 -20.11 12.04
N THR A 95 24.06 -20.47 11.00
CA THR A 95 24.04 -21.85 10.47
C THR A 95 24.80 -22.82 11.37
N LEU A 96 24.35 -24.06 11.43
CA LEU A 96 24.99 -25.19 12.10
C LEU A 96 25.38 -26.25 11.06
N SER A 97 25.45 -27.52 11.47
CA SER A 97 25.73 -28.65 10.57
C SER A 97 24.75 -28.69 9.39
N SER A 98 25.28 -28.43 8.19
CA SER A 98 24.52 -28.25 6.95
C SER A 98 25.16 -29.02 5.79
N CYS A 99 24.37 -29.48 4.82
CA CYS A 99 24.79 -30.27 3.67
C CYS A 99 23.99 -29.87 2.42
N SER A 100 24.64 -29.75 1.26
CA SER A 100 23.97 -29.43 -0.01
C SER A 100 23.12 -30.57 -0.57
N GLY A 101 23.36 -31.78 -0.10
CA GLY A 101 22.85 -33.03 -0.67
C GLY A 101 23.99 -33.85 -1.28
N ARG A 102 23.82 -35.17 -1.32
CA ARG A 102 24.83 -36.12 -1.79
C ARG A 102 24.24 -37.37 -2.42
N ILE A 103 24.96 -37.95 -3.36
CA ILE A 103 24.78 -39.33 -3.82
C ILE A 103 25.83 -40.20 -3.15
N SER A 104 25.42 -41.34 -2.62
CA SER A 104 26.30 -42.21 -1.88
C SER A 104 26.03 -43.68 -2.08
N LEU A 105 27.05 -44.48 -1.80
CA LEU A 105 26.97 -45.92 -1.64
C LEU A 105 27.57 -46.25 -0.28
N PHE A 106 26.72 -46.71 0.63
CA PHE A 106 27.07 -46.92 2.03
C PHE A 106 26.98 -48.40 2.41
N ASP A 107 28.01 -48.90 3.06
CA ASP A 107 28.07 -50.22 3.64
C ASP A 107 27.76 -50.15 5.15
N PRO A 108 26.57 -50.58 5.61
CA PRO A 108 26.23 -50.59 7.04
C PRO A 108 26.96 -51.66 7.85
N ASN A 109 27.55 -52.68 7.22
CA ASN A 109 28.07 -53.89 7.87
C ASN A 109 29.59 -54.03 7.81
N HIS A 110 30.30 -53.07 7.22
CA HIS A 110 31.75 -53.10 7.04
C HIS A 110 32.52 -53.55 8.31
N TYR A 111 32.14 -53.03 9.49
CA TYR A 111 32.78 -53.38 10.76
C TYR A 111 32.44 -54.79 11.29
N THR A 112 31.26 -55.32 10.99
CA THR A 112 30.86 -56.69 11.36
C THR A 112 31.63 -57.70 10.52
N THR A 113 31.83 -57.40 9.24
CA THR A 113 32.65 -58.19 8.32
C THR A 113 34.11 -58.22 8.77
N LEU A 114 34.68 -57.07 9.17
CA LEU A 114 36.05 -56.96 9.71
C LEU A 114 36.25 -57.72 11.04
N LYS A 115 35.24 -57.76 11.92
CA LYS A 115 35.30 -58.55 13.17
C LYS A 115 35.21 -60.05 12.92
N ILE A 116 34.32 -60.50 12.02
CA ILE A 116 34.20 -61.94 11.68
C ILE A 116 35.48 -62.45 10.99
N SER A 117 36.15 -61.62 10.19
CA SER A 117 37.45 -62.00 9.61
C SER A 117 38.61 -62.06 10.61
N ASN A 118 38.53 -61.32 11.72
CA ASN A 118 39.56 -61.31 12.77
C ASN A 118 39.33 -62.33 13.90
N ASP A 119 38.10 -62.82 14.11
CA ASP A 119 37.76 -63.80 15.16
C ASP A 119 37.84 -65.27 14.71
N ASN A 120 38.68 -65.58 13.72
CA ASN A 120 39.03 -66.96 13.38
C ASN A 120 40.00 -67.62 14.40
N SER A 121 39.82 -67.32 15.69
CA SER A 121 40.35 -68.11 16.80
C SER A 121 39.25 -68.40 17.83
N ASN A 122 38.49 -69.44 17.52
CA ASN A 122 37.90 -70.42 18.43
C ASN A 122 36.86 -69.99 19.51
N THR A 123 35.76 -70.77 19.52
CA THR A 123 34.77 -71.01 20.60
C THR A 123 33.57 -70.06 20.76
N GLY A 124 32.40 -70.55 20.30
CA GLY A 124 31.26 -70.87 21.17
C GLY A 124 30.32 -69.76 21.66
N LYS A 125 29.09 -69.76 21.12
CA LYS A 125 27.79 -69.35 21.73
C LYS A 125 27.70 -67.96 22.39
N TYR A 126 26.92 -67.04 21.80
CA TYR A 126 25.83 -66.38 22.54
C TYR A 126 24.79 -65.71 21.63
N ARG A 127 23.55 -65.67 22.12
CA ARG A 127 22.32 -65.11 21.54
C ARG A 127 22.03 -63.79 22.27
N PRO A 128 21.57 -62.70 21.63
CA PRO A 128 21.41 -61.43 22.34
C PRO A 128 20.11 -61.44 23.16
N GLU A 129 20.25 -61.28 24.49
CA GLU A 129 19.18 -60.81 25.37
C GLU A 129 19.38 -59.31 25.63
N GLU A 130 18.24 -58.65 25.80
CA GLU A 130 18.06 -57.22 25.97
C GLU A 130 18.43 -56.77 27.40
N ASP A 131 18.56 -55.44 27.53
CA ASP A 131 18.39 -54.64 28.75
C ASP A 131 19.60 -54.13 29.58
N GLU A 132 19.55 -52.80 29.71
CA GLU A 132 19.71 -51.98 30.92
C GLU A 132 21.10 -51.62 31.50
N ASN A 133 21.39 -50.32 31.40
CA ASN A 133 22.00 -49.39 32.37
C ASN A 133 22.88 -49.94 33.51
N VAL A 134 24.16 -49.56 33.55
CA VAL A 134 24.88 -49.17 34.80
C VAL A 134 26.04 -48.21 34.46
N ASP A 135 26.11 -47.08 35.16
CA ASP A 135 27.25 -46.14 35.22
C ASP A 135 28.33 -46.59 36.23
N LEU A 136 29.62 -46.33 35.94
CA LEU A 136 30.64 -45.67 36.80
C LEU A 136 32.09 -46.17 36.58
N ASP A 137 32.95 -45.22 36.18
CA ASP A 137 34.38 -44.99 36.44
C ASP A 137 35.34 -46.15 36.78
N THR A 138 36.45 -46.28 36.02
CA THR A 138 37.81 -45.90 36.46
C THR A 138 38.89 -46.16 35.37
N ASN A 139 39.92 -45.31 35.41
CA ASN A 139 41.06 -45.16 34.49
C ASN A 139 41.87 -46.43 34.17
N MET A 140 42.32 -46.59 32.91
CA MET A 140 43.74 -46.76 32.55
C MET A 140 43.96 -46.68 31.02
N ASP A 141 44.94 -45.86 30.65
CA ASP A 141 45.68 -45.65 29.40
C ASP A 141 45.41 -46.42 28.09
N SER A 142 45.54 -45.60 27.04
CA SER A 142 46.02 -45.88 25.67
C SER A 142 45.04 -46.47 24.64
N ASN A 143 44.89 -45.74 23.53
CA ASN A 143 44.24 -46.13 22.28
C ASN A 143 42.78 -46.61 22.38
N THR A 144 41.83 -45.74 22.04
CA THR A 144 40.76 -46.04 21.08
C THR A 144 39.89 -44.80 20.85
N ASP A 145 39.75 -44.48 19.56
CA ASP A 145 38.94 -43.40 19.01
C ASP A 145 37.45 -43.66 19.34
N THR A 146 36.94 -43.02 20.40
CA THR A 146 35.56 -43.22 20.86
C THR A 146 34.60 -42.30 20.10
N LYS A 147 34.04 -42.90 19.04
CA LYS A 147 32.63 -42.81 18.61
C LYS A 147 31.99 -41.42 18.62
N THR A 148 32.08 -40.74 17.48
CA THR A 148 31.03 -39.78 17.09
C THR A 148 29.73 -40.54 16.81
N GLY A 149 28.56 -40.02 17.23
CA GLY A 149 27.24 -40.65 17.10
C GLY A 149 26.71 -40.83 15.67
N LYS A 150 27.58 -41.06 14.70
CA LYS A 150 27.26 -41.51 13.34
C LYS A 150 27.46 -43.02 13.36
N GLY A 151 26.39 -43.79 13.16
CA GLY A 151 26.40 -45.25 13.30
C GLY A 151 27.50 -45.97 12.52
N TYR A 152 27.69 -47.26 12.85
CA TYR A 152 28.69 -48.14 12.24
C TYR A 152 28.46 -48.29 10.71
N GLY A 153 29.54 -48.18 9.92
CA GLY A 153 29.55 -48.44 8.46
C GLY A 153 30.59 -47.63 7.67
N GLU A 154 30.77 -47.94 6.39
CA GLU A 154 31.76 -47.33 5.48
C GLU A 154 31.09 -46.64 4.27
N TRP A 155 31.60 -45.46 3.88
CA TRP A 155 31.19 -44.78 2.65
C TRP A 155 32.09 -45.21 1.50
N MET A 156 31.57 -46.00 0.58
CA MET A 156 32.31 -46.39 -0.63
C MET A 156 32.23 -45.31 -1.71
N ILE A 157 31.09 -44.64 -1.79
CA ILE A 157 30.89 -43.42 -2.60
C ILE A 157 30.24 -42.37 -1.71
N SER A 158 30.76 -41.13 -1.78
CA SER A 158 30.13 -39.95 -1.18
C SER A 158 30.42 -38.75 -2.06
N SER A 159 29.51 -38.47 -3.00
CA SER A 159 29.63 -37.37 -3.95
C SER A 159 28.62 -36.25 -3.63
N HIS A 160 29.09 -35.01 -3.58
CA HIS A 160 28.24 -33.80 -3.51
C HIS A 160 27.96 -33.23 -4.91
N ALA A 161 27.94 -34.10 -5.91
CA ALA A 161 27.63 -33.82 -7.31
C ALA A 161 27.04 -35.07 -7.97
N GLN A 162 26.51 -34.91 -9.18
CA GLN A 162 26.10 -36.04 -10.02
C GLN A 162 27.26 -37.05 -10.18
N ILE A 163 26.94 -38.34 -10.26
CA ILE A 163 27.92 -39.41 -10.46
C ILE A 163 27.73 -40.05 -11.84
N SER A 164 28.78 -40.69 -12.37
CA SER A 164 28.65 -41.49 -13.58
C SER A 164 28.19 -42.91 -13.24
N PRO A 165 27.46 -43.60 -14.14
CA PRO A 165 27.12 -45.01 -13.94
C PRO A 165 28.35 -45.90 -13.72
N ARG A 166 29.49 -45.52 -14.34
CA ARG A 166 30.76 -46.23 -14.19
C ARG A 166 31.26 -46.23 -12.75
N ASP A 167 31.07 -45.14 -12.00
CA ASP A 167 31.52 -45.02 -10.62
C ASP A 167 30.79 -46.02 -9.71
N LEU A 168 29.46 -46.16 -9.91
CA LEU A 168 28.65 -47.13 -9.17
C LEU A 168 29.02 -48.57 -9.52
N ILE A 169 29.15 -48.87 -10.82
CA ILE A 169 29.51 -50.22 -11.29
C ILE A 169 30.88 -50.61 -10.75
N GLN A 170 31.89 -49.74 -10.85
CA GLN A 170 33.23 -50.01 -10.35
C GLN A 170 33.25 -50.23 -8.83
N ALA A 171 32.46 -49.47 -8.06
CA ALA A 171 32.38 -49.65 -6.62
C ALA A 171 31.77 -51.01 -6.23
N LEU A 172 30.74 -51.46 -6.94
CA LEU A 172 30.12 -52.79 -6.74
C LEU A 172 31.05 -53.93 -7.18
N ASP A 173 31.74 -53.75 -8.31
CA ASP A 173 32.66 -54.77 -8.84
C ASP A 173 33.88 -54.92 -7.92
N LYS A 174 34.39 -53.83 -7.34
CA LYS A 174 35.47 -53.87 -6.34
C LYS A 174 35.09 -54.72 -5.12
N GLN A 175 33.88 -54.54 -4.60
CA GLN A 175 33.39 -55.27 -3.43
C GLN A 175 32.99 -56.73 -3.74
N SER A 176 32.72 -57.07 -5.00
CA SER A 176 32.50 -58.46 -5.44
C SER A 176 33.69 -59.38 -5.13
N SER A 177 34.90 -58.80 -5.07
CA SER A 177 36.14 -59.50 -4.70
C SER A 177 36.13 -60.03 -3.26
N GLU A 178 35.34 -59.41 -2.37
CA GLU A 178 35.29 -59.71 -0.93
C GLU A 178 34.21 -60.75 -0.57
N LYS A 179 33.44 -61.25 -1.55
CA LYS A 179 32.34 -62.23 -1.37
C LYS A 179 31.37 -61.88 -0.23
N SER A 180 31.09 -60.60 0.02
CA SER A 180 30.02 -60.19 0.94
C SER A 180 28.61 -60.19 0.29
N GLN A 181 27.62 -60.82 0.92
CA GLN A 181 26.22 -60.86 0.44
C GLN A 181 25.31 -59.79 1.07
N HIS A 182 25.82 -58.99 2.01
CA HIS A 182 24.95 -58.03 2.68
C HIS A 182 24.61 -56.84 1.74
N PRO A 183 23.39 -56.28 1.83
CA PRO A 183 23.01 -55.16 1.00
C PRO A 183 23.81 -53.90 1.38
N LEU A 184 24.35 -53.26 0.35
CA LEU A 184 24.80 -51.89 0.35
C LEU A 184 23.62 -50.96 0.12
N MET A 185 23.71 -49.74 0.60
CA MET A 185 22.66 -48.74 0.44
C MET A 185 23.12 -47.68 -0.55
N PHE A 186 22.58 -47.71 -1.77
CA PHE A 186 22.71 -46.61 -2.70
C PHE A 186 21.68 -45.54 -2.36
N LYS A 187 22.12 -44.30 -2.14
CA LYS A 187 21.26 -43.22 -1.65
C LYS A 187 21.46 -41.93 -2.43
N HIS A 188 20.35 -41.24 -2.65
CA HIS A 188 20.35 -39.79 -2.83
C HIS A 188 19.80 -39.18 -1.53
N GLU A 189 20.64 -38.42 -0.83
CA GLU A 189 20.25 -37.68 0.36
C GLU A 189 20.17 -36.19 -0.02
N PRO A 190 18.97 -35.58 0.01
CA PRO A 190 18.79 -34.18 -0.35
C PRO A 190 19.33 -33.23 0.72
N LEU A 191 19.25 -31.93 0.46
CA LEU A 191 19.76 -30.90 1.36
C LEU A 191 19.27 -31.04 2.81
N LEU A 192 20.15 -30.67 3.73
CA LEU A 192 19.86 -30.59 5.16
C LEU A 192 20.48 -29.30 5.69
N LEU A 193 19.66 -28.39 6.22
CA LEU A 193 20.14 -27.16 6.85
C LEU A 193 19.69 -27.13 8.30
N HIS A 194 20.64 -26.93 9.20
CA HIS A 194 20.33 -26.60 10.59
C HIS A 194 20.67 -25.15 10.84
N VAL A 195 19.69 -24.35 11.28
CA VAL A 195 19.85 -22.93 11.52
C VAL A 195 19.43 -22.62 12.95
N ALA A 196 20.36 -22.08 13.74
CA ALA A 196 20.05 -21.52 15.05
C ALA A 196 19.33 -20.17 14.88
N ALA A 197 18.24 -19.98 15.63
CA ALA A 197 17.51 -18.71 15.70
C ALA A 197 17.71 -18.04 17.07
N SER A 198 17.68 -16.71 17.10
CA SER A 198 17.86 -15.93 18.33
C SER A 198 16.71 -16.08 19.32
N ASN A 199 15.49 -16.29 18.84
CA ASN A 199 14.27 -16.48 19.62
C ASN A 199 13.26 -17.33 18.83
N ILE A 200 12.12 -17.64 19.44
CA ILE A 200 11.09 -18.53 18.86
C ILE A 200 10.42 -17.86 17.67
N SER A 201 10.15 -16.55 17.74
CA SER A 201 9.55 -15.75 16.67
C SER A 201 10.36 -15.87 15.36
N ARG A 202 11.69 -15.72 15.43
CA ARG A 202 12.58 -15.86 14.27
C ARG A 202 12.66 -17.30 13.75
N ALA A 203 12.61 -18.28 14.64
CA ALA A 203 12.55 -19.68 14.25
C ALA A 203 11.27 -20.00 13.46
N ARG A 204 10.11 -19.48 13.91
CA ARG A 204 8.83 -19.61 13.21
C ARG A 204 8.87 -18.95 11.83
N GLN A 205 9.45 -17.76 11.72
CA GLN A 205 9.60 -17.04 10.45
C GLN A 205 10.37 -17.88 9.42
N LEU A 206 11.53 -18.42 9.80
CA LEU A 206 12.35 -19.24 8.91
C LEU A 206 11.70 -20.59 8.57
N LEU A 207 11.07 -21.24 9.55
CA LEU A 207 10.34 -22.49 9.34
C LEU A 207 9.18 -22.28 8.36
N LYS A 208 8.44 -21.17 8.48
CA LYS A 208 7.35 -20.84 7.55
C LYS A 208 7.84 -20.72 6.11
N ILE A 209 8.95 -20.04 5.87
CA ILE A 209 9.55 -19.94 4.53
C ILE A 209 9.83 -21.33 3.94
N ALA A 210 10.40 -22.23 4.75
CA ALA A 210 10.68 -23.60 4.33
C ALA A 210 9.39 -24.38 4.01
N LEU A 211 8.37 -24.31 4.87
CA LEU A 211 7.10 -25.00 4.65
C LEU A 211 6.36 -24.50 3.40
N ASP A 212 6.34 -23.19 3.17
CA ASP A 212 5.70 -22.56 2.00
C ASP A 212 6.39 -22.98 0.68
N LEU A 213 7.67 -23.33 0.71
CA LEU A 213 8.42 -23.88 -0.43
C LEU A 213 8.33 -25.42 -0.57
N GLY A 214 7.53 -26.07 0.27
CA GLY A 214 7.29 -27.51 0.21
C GLY A 214 8.34 -28.38 0.93
N PHE A 215 9.14 -27.79 1.83
CA PHE A 215 10.02 -28.54 2.73
C PHE A 215 9.23 -29.09 3.93
N ARG A 216 8.24 -29.96 3.66
CA ARG A 216 7.21 -30.40 4.62
C ARG A 216 7.76 -31.13 5.85
N GLU A 217 8.95 -31.72 5.75
CA GLU A 217 9.59 -32.44 6.86
C GLU A 217 10.49 -31.54 7.73
N SER A 218 10.43 -30.23 7.50
CA SER A 218 11.13 -29.24 8.32
C SER A 218 10.47 -29.06 9.68
N GLY A 219 11.26 -28.73 10.70
CA GLY A 219 10.74 -28.51 12.04
C GLY A 219 11.72 -27.76 12.95
N THR A 220 11.27 -27.41 14.14
CA THR A 220 12.07 -26.67 15.12
C THR A 220 12.34 -27.53 16.35
N VAL A 221 13.59 -27.57 16.81
CA VAL A 221 14.00 -28.17 18.09
C VAL A 221 14.33 -27.03 19.05
N ILE A 222 13.58 -26.96 20.16
CA ILE A 222 13.73 -25.91 21.17
C ILE A 222 14.38 -26.53 22.41
N THR A 223 15.47 -25.92 22.86
CA THR A 223 16.17 -26.28 24.11
C THR A 223 16.50 -25.00 24.88
N PRO A 224 16.74 -25.06 26.21
CA PRO A 224 17.09 -23.88 27.00
C PRO A 224 18.34 -23.14 26.50
N LYS A 225 19.22 -23.83 25.76
CA LYS A 225 20.48 -23.28 25.24
C LYS A 225 20.44 -22.96 23.75
N ARG A 226 19.42 -23.40 23.00
CA ARG A 226 19.40 -23.28 21.54
C ARG A 226 18.02 -23.55 20.95
N ILE A 227 17.59 -22.70 20.02
CA ILE A 227 16.47 -22.97 19.11
C ILE A 227 17.05 -23.26 17.73
N THR A 228 16.79 -24.45 17.20
CA THR A 228 17.29 -24.89 15.89
C THR A 228 16.13 -25.17 14.95
N VAL A 229 16.09 -24.47 13.80
CA VAL A 229 15.24 -24.81 12.67
C VAL A 229 16.00 -25.81 11.79
N ALA A 230 15.42 -26.98 11.56
CA ALA A 230 15.93 -28.00 10.65
C ALA A 230 15.12 -27.97 9.36
N ILE A 231 15.73 -27.52 8.26
CA ILE A 231 15.11 -27.51 6.92
C ILE A 231 15.51 -28.80 6.19
N ARG A 232 14.51 -29.57 5.76
CA ARG A 232 14.66 -30.92 5.20
C ARG A 232 13.76 -31.12 4.00
N SER A 233 14.21 -31.91 3.01
CA SER A 233 13.41 -32.22 1.81
C SER A 233 13.33 -33.72 1.54
N HIS A 234 12.67 -34.48 2.41
CA HIS A 234 12.68 -35.95 2.32
C HIS A 234 12.02 -36.47 1.03
N SER A 235 11.12 -35.69 0.42
CA SER A 235 10.53 -35.98 -0.91
C SER A 235 11.53 -36.31 -2.04
N LEU A 236 12.78 -35.85 -1.95
CA LEU A 236 13.82 -36.15 -2.96
C LEU A 236 14.77 -37.27 -2.53
N SER A 237 14.54 -37.89 -1.38
CA SER A 237 15.38 -39.00 -0.94
C SER A 237 15.19 -40.22 -1.85
N LEU A 238 16.29 -40.95 -2.06
CA LEU A 238 16.30 -42.25 -2.70
C LEU A 238 17.12 -43.17 -1.82
N THR A 239 16.68 -44.41 -1.65
CA THR A 239 17.43 -45.43 -0.91
C THR A 239 17.12 -46.78 -1.51
N VAL A 240 18.12 -47.39 -2.15
CA VAL A 240 18.00 -48.66 -2.85
C VAL A 240 19.03 -49.64 -2.31
N PRO A 241 18.62 -50.82 -1.81
CA PRO A 241 19.55 -51.87 -1.45
C PRO A 241 20.15 -52.48 -2.71
N LEU A 242 21.47 -52.51 -2.80
CA LEU A 242 22.23 -53.15 -3.86
C LEU A 242 23.13 -54.21 -3.26
N ALA A 243 23.33 -55.33 -3.94
CA ALA A 243 24.40 -56.26 -3.60
C ALA A 243 25.43 -56.29 -4.72
N SER A 244 26.67 -56.61 -4.38
CA SER A 244 27.76 -56.73 -5.36
C SER A 244 27.66 -58.01 -6.18
N TYR A 245 27.06 -59.06 -5.63
CA TYR A 245 26.70 -60.29 -6.35
C TYR A 245 25.46 -60.95 -5.74
N GLY A 246 24.89 -61.93 -6.45
CA GLY A 246 23.68 -62.64 -6.01
C GLY A 246 22.38 -61.99 -6.48
N ARG A 247 21.24 -62.40 -5.90
CA ARG A 247 19.89 -62.02 -6.40
C ARG A 247 19.56 -60.54 -6.28
N LEU A 248 20.31 -59.79 -5.46
CA LEU A 248 20.15 -58.35 -5.26
C LEU A 248 21.17 -57.51 -6.05
N ARG A 249 22.00 -58.12 -6.92
CA ARG A 249 22.83 -57.41 -7.90
C ARG A 249 21.99 -57.20 -9.16
N PRO A 250 21.56 -55.97 -9.47
CA PRO A 250 20.86 -55.69 -10.72
C PRO A 250 21.81 -55.79 -11.91
N ASP A 251 21.28 -55.83 -13.13
CA ASP A 251 22.09 -55.70 -14.34
C ASP A 251 22.64 -54.27 -14.50
N ASN A 252 23.57 -54.09 -15.43
CA ASN A 252 24.18 -52.78 -15.65
C ASN A 252 23.19 -51.77 -16.22
N THR A 253 22.20 -52.21 -16.99
CA THR A 253 21.13 -51.35 -17.52
C THR A 253 20.32 -50.72 -16.38
N TYR A 254 19.92 -51.52 -15.39
CA TYR A 254 19.25 -51.01 -14.20
C TYR A 254 20.14 -50.04 -13.40
N LEU A 255 21.43 -50.33 -13.25
CA LEU A 255 22.34 -49.43 -12.54
C LEU A 255 22.52 -48.09 -13.26
N GLU A 256 22.58 -48.10 -14.59
CA GLU A 256 22.62 -46.89 -15.42
C GLU A 256 21.37 -46.02 -15.20
N GLU A 257 20.19 -46.62 -15.27
CA GLU A 257 18.91 -45.94 -15.02
C GLU A 257 18.79 -45.46 -13.56
N LEU A 258 19.26 -46.25 -12.59
CA LEU A 258 19.26 -45.87 -11.17
C LEU A 258 20.15 -44.66 -10.90
N VAL A 259 21.32 -44.59 -11.55
CA VAL A 259 22.19 -43.41 -11.47
C VAL A 259 21.54 -42.21 -12.15
N SER A 260 20.86 -42.41 -13.28
CA SER A 260 20.09 -41.33 -13.93
C SER A 260 19.02 -40.77 -12.98
N GLU A 261 18.22 -41.62 -12.36
CA GLU A 261 17.18 -41.21 -11.39
C GLU A 261 17.79 -40.47 -10.18
N ALA A 262 18.92 -40.94 -9.64
CA ALA A 262 19.61 -40.26 -8.55
C ALA A 262 20.15 -38.88 -8.96
N ASN A 263 20.69 -38.78 -10.17
CA ASN A 263 21.18 -37.54 -10.76
C ASN A 263 20.02 -36.55 -11.04
N ASP A 264 18.86 -37.02 -11.49
CA ASP A 264 17.66 -36.20 -11.71
C ASP A 264 17.10 -35.65 -10.39
N ARG A 265 17.12 -36.47 -9.32
CA ARG A 265 16.80 -36.02 -7.96
C ARG A 265 17.80 -35.00 -7.44
N PHE A 266 19.09 -35.16 -7.77
CA PHE A 266 20.13 -34.21 -7.41
C PHE A 266 19.91 -32.85 -8.07
N VAL A 267 19.64 -32.82 -9.39
CA VAL A 267 19.28 -31.60 -10.12
C VAL A 267 18.01 -30.95 -9.55
N SER A 268 17.02 -31.77 -9.18
CA SER A 268 15.80 -31.28 -8.53
C SER A 268 16.07 -30.69 -7.15
N ASN A 269 17.03 -31.23 -6.42
CA ASN A 269 17.47 -30.72 -5.12
C ASN A 269 18.21 -29.37 -5.24
N GLU A 270 19.07 -29.21 -6.24
CA GLU A 270 19.71 -27.92 -6.56
C GLU A 270 18.67 -26.84 -6.88
N LYS A 271 17.68 -27.16 -7.72
CA LYS A 271 16.56 -26.24 -7.99
C LYS A 271 15.78 -25.85 -6.73
N LYS A 272 15.65 -26.76 -5.76
CA LYS A 272 15.01 -26.44 -4.46
C LYS A 272 15.91 -25.55 -3.58
N LEU A 273 17.23 -25.76 -3.59
CA LEU A 273 18.18 -24.88 -2.91
C LEU A 273 18.12 -23.46 -3.46
N ASP A 274 18.13 -23.30 -4.78
CA ASP A 274 18.04 -21.99 -5.44
C ASP A 274 16.76 -21.24 -5.04
N ARG A 275 15.62 -21.95 -5.04
CA ARG A 275 14.33 -21.38 -4.61
C ARG A 275 14.33 -20.98 -3.13
N LEU A 276 14.94 -21.80 -2.28
CA LEU A 276 15.08 -21.52 -0.85
C LEU A 276 15.96 -20.30 -0.61
N GLU A 277 17.13 -20.23 -1.25
CA GLU A 277 18.02 -19.08 -1.14
C GLU A 277 17.35 -17.80 -1.64
N LYS A 278 16.72 -17.86 -2.82
CA LYS A 278 15.97 -16.73 -3.38
C LYS A 278 14.88 -16.25 -2.43
N LYS A 279 14.07 -17.16 -1.87
CA LYS A 279 12.98 -16.79 -0.96
C LYS A 279 13.48 -16.25 0.38
N ILE A 280 14.56 -16.81 0.92
CA ILE A 280 15.22 -16.29 2.13
C ILE A 280 15.76 -14.88 1.85
N ARG A 281 16.40 -14.65 0.70
CA ARG A 281 16.89 -13.34 0.30
C ARG A 281 15.76 -12.32 0.18
N GLU A 282 14.65 -12.69 -0.45
CA GLU A 282 13.45 -11.85 -0.61
C GLU A 282 12.74 -11.56 0.71
N THR A 283 12.65 -12.53 1.61
CA THR A 283 11.82 -12.42 2.82
C THR A 283 12.59 -11.88 4.03
N LEU A 284 13.88 -12.23 4.14
CA LEU A 284 14.72 -11.93 5.32
C LEU A 284 15.75 -10.82 5.09
N PHE A 285 16.13 -10.50 3.84
CA PHE A 285 17.21 -9.55 3.54
C PHE A 285 16.81 -8.41 2.61
N GLN A 286 15.77 -8.59 1.79
CA GLN A 286 15.14 -7.49 1.10
C GLN A 286 14.12 -6.87 2.07
N SER A 287 14.43 -5.67 2.56
CA SER A 287 13.36 -4.74 2.91
C SER A 287 12.57 -4.52 1.63
N THR A 288 11.46 -5.25 1.44
CA THR A 288 10.45 -5.04 0.38
C THR A 288 11.04 -4.32 -0.83
N LYS A 289 11.90 -4.99 -1.61
CA LYS A 289 12.37 -4.42 -2.88
C LYS A 289 11.35 -4.79 -3.93
N ASP A 290 10.48 -3.81 -4.20
CA ASP A 290 9.60 -3.71 -5.35
C ASP A 290 10.19 -4.39 -6.59
N HIS A 291 9.52 -5.46 -7.05
CA HIS A 291 9.76 -6.01 -8.38
C HIS A 291 9.17 -5.05 -9.41
N GLY A 292 10.00 -4.15 -9.93
CA GLY A 292 9.68 -3.32 -11.09
C GLY A 292 10.28 -1.93 -11.09
N ASN A 293 11.57 -1.76 -10.79
CA ASN A 293 12.28 -0.50 -11.04
C ASN A 293 12.98 -0.51 -12.41
N GLU A 294 12.16 -0.55 -13.46
CA GLU A 294 12.32 0.46 -14.50
C GLU A 294 11.35 1.60 -14.12
N GLY A 295 11.90 2.68 -13.55
CA GLY A 295 11.25 3.98 -13.47
C GLY A 295 10.44 4.40 -12.23
N ILE A 296 10.40 3.69 -11.08
CA ILE A 296 9.73 4.27 -9.89
C ILE A 296 10.71 5.14 -9.11
N GLN A 297 10.43 6.44 -9.13
CA GLN A 297 11.13 7.43 -8.33
C GLN A 297 10.68 7.35 -6.86
N MET A 298 11.64 7.33 -5.94
CA MET A 298 11.39 7.43 -4.50
C MET A 298 10.74 8.78 -4.15
N LEU A 299 9.75 8.78 -3.26
CA LEU A 299 9.13 10.01 -2.77
C LEU A 299 9.81 10.46 -1.48
N ASN A 300 10.31 11.69 -1.46
CA ASN A 300 10.85 12.29 -0.25
C ASN A 300 9.70 12.91 0.54
N CYS A 301 9.55 12.50 1.79
CA CYS A 301 8.50 12.94 2.69
C CYS A 301 9.14 13.67 3.88
N SER A 302 8.84 14.95 4.06
CA SER A 302 9.16 15.64 5.31
C SER A 302 7.94 15.71 6.21
N LEU A 303 8.13 15.39 7.49
CA LEU A 303 7.09 15.46 8.50
C LEU A 303 7.28 16.65 9.43
N LYS A 304 6.18 17.37 9.67
CA LYS A 304 6.09 18.46 10.63
C LYS A 304 4.88 18.26 11.54
N GLU A 305 5.07 18.31 12.84
CA GLU A 305 3.97 18.27 13.81
C GLU A 305 3.16 19.57 13.74
N ILE A 306 1.83 19.46 13.75
CA ILE A 306 0.88 20.58 13.73
C ILE A 306 -0.02 20.53 14.96
N PRO A 307 -0.80 21.59 15.28
CA PRO A 307 -1.65 21.60 16.46
C PRO A 307 -2.54 20.34 16.60
N PRO A 308 -2.53 19.66 17.75
CA PRO A 308 -3.19 18.37 17.91
C PRO A 308 -4.71 18.50 17.86
N LEU A 309 -5.37 17.50 17.29
CA LEU A 309 -6.82 17.37 17.29
C LEU A 309 -7.19 16.14 18.11
N ASN A 310 -7.62 16.32 19.36
CA ASN A 310 -7.97 15.19 20.23
C ASN A 310 -9.38 14.68 19.94
N LEU A 311 -9.64 14.26 18.70
CA LEU A 311 -10.89 13.65 18.24
C LEU A 311 -10.57 12.44 17.36
N TRP A 312 -11.28 11.34 17.57
CA TRP A 312 -11.30 10.21 16.63
C TRP A 312 -12.69 10.02 16.04
N GLY A 313 -12.76 9.36 14.89
CA GLY A 313 -14.03 9.18 14.17
C GLY A 313 -14.67 10.50 13.75
N HIS A 314 -13.88 11.57 13.63
CA HIS A 314 -14.31 12.81 13.03
C HIS A 314 -14.23 12.69 11.50
N SER A 315 -14.89 13.59 10.79
CA SER A 315 -14.72 13.77 9.35
C SER A 315 -14.08 15.13 9.08
N SER A 316 -13.26 15.24 8.05
CA SER A 316 -12.66 16.51 7.65
C SER A 316 -12.77 16.77 6.16
N ALA A 317 -12.72 18.04 5.81
CA ALA A 317 -12.74 18.53 4.44
C ALA A 317 -11.74 19.67 4.29
N VAL A 318 -11.02 19.68 3.17
CA VAL A 318 -10.13 20.77 2.78
C VAL A 318 -10.90 21.72 1.86
N ILE A 319 -10.89 23.00 2.21
CA ILE A 319 -11.59 24.06 1.49
C ILE A 319 -10.55 25.08 1.01
N ALA A 320 -10.59 25.46 -0.27
CA ALA A 320 -9.79 26.55 -0.82
C ALA A 320 -10.51 27.90 -0.66
N ASN A 321 -9.76 28.97 -0.44
CA ASN A 321 -10.31 30.33 -0.55
C ASN A 321 -10.65 30.68 -2.01
N ASP A 322 -11.49 31.70 -2.24
CA ASP A 322 -11.86 32.19 -3.59
C ASP A 322 -10.65 32.76 -4.37
N ASN A 323 -9.63 33.25 -3.64
CA ASN A 323 -8.34 33.65 -4.22
C ASN A 323 -7.39 32.45 -4.41
N ASN A 324 -7.81 31.24 -4.01
CA ASN A 324 -7.07 29.99 -3.89
C ASN A 324 -5.82 30.02 -2.97
N GLU A 325 -5.38 31.19 -2.46
CA GLU A 325 -4.05 31.35 -1.83
C GLU A 325 -3.91 30.63 -0.48
N GLU A 326 -5.00 30.39 0.23
CA GLU A 326 -4.99 29.79 1.57
C GLU A 326 -5.93 28.57 1.64
N ASN A 327 -5.41 27.47 2.20
CA ASN A 327 -6.16 26.25 2.45
C ASN A 327 -6.67 26.24 3.90
N PHE A 328 -7.94 25.87 4.06
CA PHE A 328 -8.59 25.68 5.36
C PHE A 328 -8.95 24.21 5.55
N LEU A 329 -8.57 23.63 6.68
CA LEU A 329 -9.04 22.32 7.09
C LEU A 329 -10.21 22.50 8.05
N VAL A 330 -11.38 21.98 7.66
CA VAL A 330 -12.59 22.01 8.48
C VAL A 330 -12.90 20.61 8.99
N VAL A 331 -13.21 20.49 10.27
CA VAL A 331 -13.47 19.23 10.98
C VAL A 331 -14.87 19.24 11.57
N PHE A 332 -15.57 18.11 11.41
CA PHE A 332 -16.94 17.89 11.87
C PHE A 332 -17.03 16.62 12.72
N GLY A 333 -17.74 16.71 13.84
CA GLY A 333 -18.02 15.57 14.71
C GLY A 333 -16.78 14.92 15.33
N GLY A 334 -16.92 13.65 15.67
CA GLY A 334 -15.92 12.85 16.36
C GLY A 334 -16.13 12.80 17.87
N TYR A 335 -15.43 11.88 18.53
CA TYR A 335 -15.42 11.75 19.98
C TYR A 335 -14.04 12.10 20.53
N GLY A 336 -14.03 12.89 21.60
CA GLY A 336 -12.82 13.22 22.33
C GLY A 336 -12.90 14.59 23.00
N SER A 337 -11.75 15.13 23.37
CA SER A 337 -11.62 16.41 24.08
C SER A 337 -11.47 17.61 23.15
N GLY A 338 -11.43 17.40 21.83
CA GLY A 338 -11.24 18.47 20.87
C GLY A 338 -9.84 19.11 20.94
N PRO A 339 -9.59 20.16 20.15
CA PRO A 339 -8.29 20.82 20.13
C PRO A 339 -7.96 21.55 21.44
N TYR A 340 -8.96 21.93 22.22
CA TYR A 340 -8.81 22.70 23.47
C TYR A 340 -8.80 21.85 24.75
N LYS A 341 -8.74 20.51 24.62
CA LYS A 341 -8.68 19.56 25.75
C LYS A 341 -9.87 19.69 26.73
N GLU A 342 -11.07 19.90 26.19
CA GLU A 342 -12.33 19.88 26.95
C GLU A 342 -12.66 18.48 27.49
N LYS A 343 -13.76 18.34 28.24
CA LYS A 343 -14.20 17.01 28.70
C LYS A 343 -14.55 16.13 27.49
N PRO A 344 -14.06 14.88 27.41
CA PRO A 344 -14.34 14.00 26.27
C PRO A 344 -15.84 13.83 26.02
N SER A 345 -16.28 14.17 24.81
CA SER A 345 -17.67 14.07 24.38
C SER A 345 -17.75 13.91 22.87
N ARG A 346 -18.94 13.61 22.34
CA ARG A 346 -19.20 13.71 20.90
C ARG A 346 -19.31 15.17 20.54
N SER A 347 -18.57 15.61 19.53
CA SER A 347 -18.58 17.01 19.12
C SER A 347 -19.79 17.32 18.24
N ASP A 348 -20.46 18.43 18.54
CA ASP A 348 -21.40 19.16 17.69
C ASP A 348 -20.76 20.44 17.09
N LYS A 349 -19.52 20.73 17.47
CA LYS A 349 -18.77 21.90 17.05
C LYS A 349 -18.13 21.65 15.68
N ILE A 350 -17.87 22.76 14.99
CA ILE A 350 -17.09 22.75 13.76
C ILE A 350 -15.77 23.47 14.04
N TYR A 351 -14.65 22.79 13.80
CA TYR A 351 -13.31 23.35 14.01
C TYR A 351 -12.64 23.65 12.68
N CYS A 352 -11.93 24.77 12.61
CA CYS A 352 -11.15 25.20 11.46
C CYS A 352 -9.67 25.31 11.85
N LEU A 353 -8.79 24.77 11.01
CA LEU A 353 -7.36 24.97 11.09
C LEU A 353 -6.90 25.72 9.84
N ASN A 354 -6.38 26.93 10.05
CA ASN A 354 -5.96 27.83 8.99
C ASN A 354 -4.47 27.67 8.72
N LYS A 355 -4.08 27.69 7.44
CA LYS A 355 -2.67 27.72 7.04
C LYS A 355 -2.25 29.17 6.79
N GLU A 356 -1.59 29.79 7.76
CA GLU A 356 -1.10 31.17 7.68
C GLU A 356 0.42 31.16 7.44
N GLY A 357 0.92 31.88 6.43
CA GLY A 357 2.36 31.99 6.16
C GLY A 357 3.05 30.65 5.83
N GLY A 358 2.30 29.65 5.35
CA GLY A 358 2.83 28.33 5.01
C GLY A 358 2.83 27.31 6.16
N ASP A 359 2.29 27.67 7.33
CA ASP A 359 2.22 26.79 8.50
C ASP A 359 0.86 26.79 9.19
N PHE A 360 0.58 25.75 9.98
CA PHE A 360 -0.65 25.65 10.78
C PHE A 360 -0.40 26.13 12.21
N SER A 361 -1.02 27.23 12.61
CA SER A 361 -0.74 27.90 13.89
C SER A 361 -1.69 27.47 15.01
N SER A 362 -3.00 27.53 14.79
CA SER A 362 -3.99 27.24 15.85
C SER A 362 -5.36 26.85 15.29
N TRP A 363 -6.07 26.03 16.07
CA TRP A 363 -7.47 25.70 15.82
C TRP A 363 -8.37 26.88 16.21
N SER A 364 -9.43 27.09 15.45
CA SER A 364 -10.53 28.03 15.76
C SER A 364 -11.88 27.31 15.69
N GLU A 365 -12.81 27.68 16.57
CA GLU A 365 -14.19 27.20 16.51
C GLU A 365 -15.02 28.13 15.63
N ILE A 366 -15.88 27.53 14.81
CA ILE A 366 -16.66 28.20 13.79
C ILE A 366 -18.09 28.30 14.30
N LYS A 367 -18.62 29.51 14.32
CA LYS A 367 -19.98 29.72 14.83
C LYS A 367 -21.00 29.25 13.81
N ILE A 368 -21.84 28.30 14.22
CA ILE A 368 -23.02 27.91 13.45
C ILE A 368 -24.04 29.05 13.53
N ASP A 369 -24.49 29.53 12.37
CA ASP A 369 -25.52 30.55 12.29
C ASP A 369 -26.87 29.97 12.70
N GLN A 370 -27.36 30.41 13.85
CA GLN A 370 -28.62 29.98 14.47
C GLN A 370 -29.81 30.90 14.11
N SER A 371 -29.62 31.90 13.24
CA SER A 371 -30.76 32.66 12.72
C SER A 371 -31.66 31.74 11.90
N ASN A 372 -32.98 31.91 11.98
CA ASN A 372 -33.93 31.23 11.09
C ASN A 372 -33.86 29.68 11.13
N LEU A 373 -33.59 29.11 12.32
CA LEU A 373 -33.60 27.66 12.49
C LEU A 373 -34.98 27.07 12.19
N ASN A 374 -34.99 25.89 11.55
CA ASN A 374 -36.18 25.19 11.07
C ASN A 374 -36.98 25.92 9.97
N GLU A 375 -36.46 27.02 9.42
CA GLU A 375 -37.05 27.60 8.21
C GLU A 375 -36.67 26.78 6.98
N ASP A 376 -37.67 26.55 6.13
CA ASP A 376 -37.50 25.95 4.82
C ASP A 376 -37.07 27.06 3.83
N ILE A 377 -35.91 26.88 3.23
CA ILE A 377 -35.28 27.83 2.32
C ILE A 377 -34.87 27.14 1.03
N VAL A 378 -34.75 27.91 -0.06
CA VAL A 378 -34.21 27.42 -1.32
C VAL A 378 -32.75 27.83 -1.42
N VAL A 379 -31.83 26.86 -1.44
CA VAL A 379 -30.40 27.10 -1.67
C VAL A 379 -30.03 26.43 -2.98
N GLY A 380 -29.61 27.19 -3.99
CA GLY A 380 -29.21 26.64 -5.28
C GLY A 380 -30.28 25.80 -5.99
N GLY A 381 -31.55 26.16 -5.80
CA GLY A 381 -32.69 25.42 -6.34
C GLY A 381 -33.06 24.14 -5.56
N LEU A 382 -32.31 23.78 -4.51
CA LEU A 382 -32.68 22.70 -3.59
C LEU A 382 -33.50 23.24 -2.42
N ASN A 383 -34.63 22.58 -2.12
CA ASN A 383 -35.41 22.82 -0.91
C ASN A 383 -34.70 22.24 0.30
N MET A 384 -34.31 23.11 1.22
CA MET A 384 -33.45 22.83 2.36
C MET A 384 -34.07 23.37 3.64
N ARG A 385 -33.87 22.70 4.77
CA ARG A 385 -34.23 23.20 6.10
C ARG A 385 -32.97 23.60 6.85
N LYS A 386 -32.92 24.84 7.36
CA LYS A 386 -31.79 25.28 8.19
C LYS A 386 -31.82 24.60 9.56
N THR A 387 -30.68 24.10 10.02
CA THR A 387 -30.56 23.30 11.24
C THR A 387 -29.22 23.52 11.94
N VAL A 388 -28.97 22.79 13.02
CA VAL A 388 -27.66 22.67 13.70
C VAL A 388 -27.10 21.27 13.51
N LEU A 389 -25.79 21.12 13.64
CA LEU A 389 -25.14 19.82 13.62
C LEU A 389 -25.25 19.18 15.02
N PRO A 390 -25.96 18.05 15.22
CA PRO A 390 -26.03 17.44 16.53
C PRO A 390 -24.76 16.60 16.82
N PRO A 391 -24.48 16.31 18.11
CA PRO A 391 -23.30 15.56 18.53
C PRO A 391 -23.20 14.18 17.86
N ARG A 392 -22.09 13.92 17.16
CA ARG A 392 -21.92 12.66 16.41
C ARG A 392 -20.47 12.22 16.27
N GLU A 393 -20.27 10.94 16.01
CA GLU A 393 -18.99 10.36 15.55
C GLU A 393 -19.24 9.37 14.40
N GLY A 394 -18.21 9.07 13.61
CA GLY A 394 -18.25 8.07 12.53
C GLY A 394 -19.04 8.47 11.29
N SER A 395 -19.30 9.78 11.11
CA SER A 395 -19.82 10.36 9.88
C SER A 395 -18.72 10.47 8.81
N ALA A 396 -19.10 10.62 7.54
CA ALA A 396 -18.16 10.84 6.45
C ALA A 396 -18.57 12.09 5.66
N SER A 397 -17.58 12.89 5.26
CA SER A 397 -17.77 14.14 4.52
C SER A 397 -17.08 14.14 3.17
N CYS A 398 -17.66 14.85 2.21
CA CYS A 398 -17.01 15.17 0.94
C CYS A 398 -17.33 16.61 0.52
N VAL A 399 -16.47 17.21 -0.32
CA VAL A 399 -16.67 18.55 -0.86
C VAL A 399 -17.31 18.41 -2.23
N LEU A 400 -18.50 18.99 -2.41
CA LEU A 400 -19.17 18.95 -3.71
C LEU A 400 -18.55 20.00 -4.66
N PRO A 401 -18.49 19.73 -5.98
CA PRO A 401 -17.94 20.67 -6.94
C PRO A 401 -18.74 21.99 -6.97
N ASN A 402 -18.02 23.09 -7.20
CA ASN A 402 -18.58 24.43 -7.26
C ASN A 402 -19.69 24.53 -8.32
N GLY A 403 -20.85 25.04 -7.92
CA GLY A 403 -21.99 25.28 -8.82
C GLY A 403 -23.25 24.49 -8.49
N ILE A 404 -23.18 23.36 -7.75
CA ILE A 404 -24.37 22.56 -7.39
C ILE A 404 -25.40 23.37 -6.59
N LEU A 405 -24.93 24.29 -5.74
CA LEU A 405 -25.80 25.15 -4.94
C LEU A 405 -25.82 26.61 -5.42
N SER A 406 -25.19 26.94 -6.56
CA SER A 406 -25.01 28.32 -7.05
C SER A 406 -24.41 29.32 -6.04
N THR A 407 -23.89 28.84 -4.92
CA THR A 407 -23.26 29.65 -3.87
C THR A 407 -21.81 29.91 -4.23
N SER A 408 -21.32 31.12 -4.00
CA SER A 408 -19.89 31.43 -4.09
C SER A 408 -19.05 30.71 -3.03
N SER A 409 -19.68 30.10 -2.02
CA SER A 409 -19.02 29.33 -0.97
C SER A 409 -18.92 27.84 -1.31
N ASN A 410 -17.77 27.24 -0.99
CA ASN A 410 -17.60 25.78 -0.97
C ASN A 410 -18.61 25.14 -0.01
N VAL A 411 -19.28 24.08 -0.46
CA VAL A 411 -20.27 23.34 0.34
C VAL A 411 -19.74 21.95 0.67
N VAL A 412 -19.66 21.68 1.96
CA VAL A 412 -19.29 20.35 2.48
C VAL A 412 -20.56 19.56 2.73
N THR A 413 -20.62 18.35 2.21
CA THR A 413 -21.72 17.43 2.46
C THR A 413 -21.28 16.38 3.46
N LEU A 414 -22.13 16.11 4.46
CA LEU A 414 -21.87 15.17 5.55
C LEU A 414 -23.00 14.15 5.62
N PHE A 415 -22.67 12.86 5.69
CA PHE A 415 -23.66 11.79 5.80
C PHE A 415 -23.41 10.87 7.00
N GLY A 416 -24.50 10.55 7.70
CA GLY A 416 -24.58 9.51 8.71
C GLY A 416 -23.81 9.80 10.01
N GLY A 417 -23.27 8.75 10.62
CA GLY A 417 -22.62 8.78 11.93
C GLY A 417 -23.53 8.25 13.03
N ARG A 418 -23.15 8.47 14.30
CA ARG A 418 -23.89 7.95 15.44
C ARG A 418 -23.81 8.84 16.68
N ALA A 419 -24.88 8.84 17.47
CA ALA A 419 -24.90 9.42 18.82
C ALA A 419 -24.50 8.40 19.91
N SER A 420 -24.59 7.12 19.60
CA SER A 420 -24.09 5.97 20.37
C SER A 420 -24.04 4.74 19.44
N PRO A 421 -23.40 3.62 19.81
CA PRO A 421 -23.45 2.39 19.00
C PRO A 421 -24.88 1.95 18.62
N ALA A 422 -25.85 2.18 19.52
CA ALA A 422 -27.27 1.86 19.35
C ALA A 422 -28.10 2.97 18.67
N LYS A 423 -27.48 4.11 18.34
CA LYS A 423 -28.16 5.26 17.72
C LYS A 423 -27.41 5.74 16.48
N PRO A 424 -27.36 4.92 15.41
CA PRO A 424 -26.86 5.36 14.11
C PRO A 424 -27.80 6.38 13.47
N SER A 425 -27.29 7.18 12.53
CA SER A 425 -28.02 8.20 11.78
C SER A 425 -27.87 7.98 10.27
N ASN A 426 -28.88 8.35 9.49
CA ASN A 426 -28.86 8.48 8.03
C ASN A 426 -29.07 9.93 7.57
N GLU A 427 -28.88 10.89 8.46
CA GLU A 427 -29.03 12.30 8.13
C GLU A 427 -27.98 12.74 7.12
N LEU A 428 -28.42 13.59 6.19
CA LEU A 428 -27.60 14.24 5.18
C LEU A 428 -27.57 15.75 5.49
N PHE A 429 -26.38 16.31 5.65
CA PHE A 429 -26.19 17.74 5.90
C PHE A 429 -25.40 18.39 4.77
N PHE A 430 -25.79 19.61 4.43
CA PHE A 430 -25.03 20.53 3.60
C PHE A 430 -24.55 21.67 4.49
N ILE A 431 -23.24 21.86 4.54
CA ILE A 431 -22.60 22.86 5.38
C ILE A 431 -21.99 23.90 4.46
N SER A 432 -22.64 25.06 4.40
CA SER A 432 -22.17 26.21 3.65
C SER A 432 -21.28 27.06 4.53
N TYR A 433 -20.09 27.34 4.03
CA TYR A 433 -19.04 27.98 4.82
C TYR A 433 -18.81 29.43 4.39
N ASN A 434 -18.91 30.38 5.31
CA ASN A 434 -18.58 31.78 5.05
C ASN A 434 -17.20 32.10 5.66
N ILE A 435 -16.19 32.19 4.78
CA ILE A 435 -14.79 32.40 5.16
C ILE A 435 -14.64 33.75 5.88
N ASP A 436 -15.18 34.83 5.31
CA ASP A 436 -15.03 36.19 5.85
C ASP A 436 -15.62 36.36 7.25
N LYS A 437 -16.75 35.70 7.52
CA LYS A 437 -17.47 35.83 8.80
C LYS A 437 -17.08 34.77 9.83
N LYS A 438 -16.20 33.81 9.48
CA LYS A 438 -15.90 32.62 10.29
C LYS A 438 -17.18 31.96 10.81
N SER A 439 -18.19 31.87 9.95
CA SER A 439 -19.50 31.31 10.29
C SER A 439 -19.91 30.25 9.28
N ALA A 440 -20.67 29.26 9.75
CA ALA A 440 -21.19 28.19 8.92
C ALA A 440 -22.71 28.13 9.04
N SER A 441 -23.39 27.83 7.93
CA SER A 441 -24.81 27.49 7.93
C SER A 441 -24.98 26.02 7.61
N VAL A 442 -25.78 25.32 8.41
CA VAL A 442 -26.03 23.89 8.27
C VAL A 442 -27.46 23.68 7.77
N TYR A 443 -27.60 22.83 6.76
CA TYR A 443 -28.86 22.58 6.08
C TYR A 443 -29.13 21.08 5.95
N CYS A 444 -30.39 20.68 6.07
CA CYS A 444 -30.84 19.35 5.69
C CYS A 444 -31.72 19.44 4.43
N PRO A 445 -31.48 18.62 3.40
CA PRO A 445 -32.35 18.61 2.23
C PRO A 445 -33.74 18.05 2.60
N ILE A 446 -34.79 18.65 2.03
CA ILE A 446 -36.18 18.26 2.28
C ILE A 446 -36.64 17.24 1.22
N ASP A 447 -36.33 17.49 -0.05
CA ASP A 447 -36.73 16.63 -1.17
C ASP A 447 -35.61 15.63 -1.51
N VAL A 448 -35.60 14.51 -0.79
CA VAL A 448 -34.69 13.37 -1.01
C VAL A 448 -35.52 12.15 -1.38
N ARG A 449 -35.20 11.54 -2.53
CA ARG A 449 -35.97 10.43 -3.13
C ARG A 449 -35.09 9.19 -3.37
N GLY A 450 -35.72 8.10 -3.79
CA GLY A 450 -35.03 6.86 -4.17
C GLY A 450 -34.67 5.99 -2.98
N ASP A 451 -33.58 5.22 -3.13
CA ASP A 451 -33.15 4.22 -2.14
C ASP A 451 -32.35 4.88 -1.01
N ILE A 452 -33.03 5.53 -0.07
CA ILE A 452 -32.38 6.25 1.03
C ILE A 452 -31.53 5.26 1.86
N PRO A 453 -30.23 5.52 2.08
CA PRO A 453 -29.40 4.62 2.86
C PRO A 453 -29.88 4.51 4.30
N ALA A 454 -29.93 3.29 4.83
CA ALA A 454 -30.26 3.04 6.24
C ALA A 454 -29.25 3.70 7.20
N PRO A 455 -29.65 4.05 8.44
CA PRO A 455 -28.77 4.65 9.44
C PRO A 455 -27.48 3.88 9.66
N ARG A 456 -26.32 4.55 9.57
CA ARG A 456 -25.02 3.89 9.57
C ARG A 456 -23.84 4.77 9.99
N TRP A 457 -22.73 4.11 10.33
CA TRP A 457 -21.44 4.72 10.62
C TRP A 457 -20.31 3.84 10.10
N GLY A 458 -19.11 4.42 9.97
CA GLY A 458 -17.93 3.72 9.43
C GLY A 458 -18.02 3.43 7.93
N HIS A 459 -18.90 4.10 7.20
CA HIS A 459 -18.92 4.16 5.74
C HIS A 459 -17.89 5.18 5.23
N SER A 460 -17.59 5.11 3.94
CA SER A 460 -16.89 6.18 3.23
C SER A 460 -17.87 6.96 2.36
N PHE A 461 -17.58 8.25 2.15
CA PHE A 461 -18.39 9.14 1.34
C PHE A 461 -17.47 10.04 0.54
N THR A 462 -17.54 9.97 -0.79
CA THR A 462 -16.60 10.67 -1.68
C THR A 462 -17.32 11.28 -2.87
N THR A 463 -16.78 12.40 -3.36
CA THR A 463 -17.34 13.17 -4.47
C THR A 463 -17.02 12.51 -5.81
N LEU A 464 -18.02 12.40 -6.69
CA LEU A 464 -17.86 11.89 -8.05
C LEU A 464 -17.43 13.01 -9.01
N SER A 465 -16.88 12.67 -10.18
CA SER A 465 -16.34 13.69 -11.09
C SER A 465 -17.42 14.53 -11.79
N GLY A 466 -18.71 14.16 -11.67
CA GLY A 466 -19.85 14.94 -12.19
C GLY A 466 -19.95 14.95 -13.72
N SER A 467 -19.22 14.05 -14.37
CA SER A 467 -19.07 13.91 -15.82
C SER A 467 -20.34 13.42 -16.53
N ASN A 468 -21.28 12.85 -15.78
CA ASN A 468 -22.67 12.59 -16.17
C ASN A 468 -23.65 13.75 -15.94
N GLY A 469 -23.20 14.85 -15.32
CA GLY A 469 -24.04 15.99 -14.96
C GLY A 469 -25.00 15.77 -13.77
N GLU A 470 -25.36 14.53 -13.44
CA GLU A 470 -26.33 14.21 -12.37
C GLU A 470 -25.70 13.55 -11.13
N ASP A 471 -24.79 12.59 -11.28
CA ASP A 471 -24.19 11.86 -10.15
C ASP A 471 -23.12 12.71 -9.45
N ILE A 472 -23.30 12.98 -8.14
CA ILE A 472 -22.49 13.95 -7.38
C ILE A 472 -21.63 13.32 -6.27
N ALA A 473 -22.04 12.20 -5.69
CA ALA A 473 -21.30 11.54 -4.62
C ALA A 473 -21.60 10.05 -4.55
N VAL A 474 -20.68 9.27 -3.97
CA VAL A 474 -20.85 7.84 -3.71
C VAL A 474 -20.58 7.53 -2.25
N LEU A 475 -21.48 6.73 -1.67
CA LEU A 475 -21.44 6.19 -0.32
C LEU A 475 -21.10 4.70 -0.41
N VAL A 476 -20.09 4.24 0.32
CA VAL A 476 -19.68 2.83 0.31
C VAL A 476 -19.72 2.26 1.73
N GLY A 477 -20.38 1.12 1.88
CA GLY A 477 -20.34 0.27 3.07
C GLY A 477 -20.93 0.91 4.33
N GLY A 478 -20.30 0.61 5.47
CA GLY A 478 -20.73 1.00 6.81
C GLY A 478 -21.52 -0.09 7.52
N ARG A 479 -21.94 0.22 8.75
CA ARG A 479 -22.74 -0.69 9.59
C ARG A 479 -23.80 0.06 10.38
N ASN A 480 -24.86 -0.66 10.76
CA ASN A 480 -25.81 -0.22 11.77
C ASN A 480 -25.41 -0.78 13.16
N GLU A 481 -26.36 -0.80 14.09
CA GLU A 481 -26.17 -1.38 15.42
C GLU A 481 -25.82 -2.88 15.35
N TRP A 482 -26.53 -3.64 14.52
CA TRP A 482 -26.55 -5.11 14.51
C TRP A 482 -25.64 -5.74 13.45
N GLU A 483 -25.59 -5.14 12.26
CA GLU A 483 -25.00 -5.75 11.07
C GLU A 483 -24.22 -4.74 10.22
N ILE A 484 -23.32 -5.29 9.41
CA ILE A 484 -22.65 -4.55 8.33
C ILE A 484 -23.63 -4.44 7.17
N THR A 485 -23.70 -3.27 6.56
CA THR A 485 -24.62 -2.98 5.46
C THR A 485 -23.88 -3.04 4.11
N PRO A 486 -23.82 -4.21 3.42
CA PRO A 486 -23.11 -4.35 2.14
C PRO A 486 -23.88 -3.63 1.03
N SER A 487 -23.58 -2.36 0.85
CA SER A 487 -24.32 -1.51 -0.07
C SER A 487 -23.48 -0.33 -0.51
N VAL A 488 -23.60 -0.03 -1.79
CA VAL A 488 -23.06 1.17 -2.40
C VAL A 488 -24.26 2.02 -2.79
N TYR A 489 -24.21 3.32 -2.52
CA TYR A 489 -25.24 4.25 -2.94
C TYR A 489 -24.63 5.40 -3.71
N VAL A 490 -25.25 5.75 -4.82
CA VAL A 490 -24.91 6.94 -5.59
C VAL A 490 -25.95 8.02 -5.29
N LEU A 491 -25.46 9.20 -4.92
CA LEU A 491 -26.27 10.40 -4.75
C LEU A 491 -26.23 11.20 -6.04
N SER A 492 -27.41 11.49 -6.59
CA SER A 492 -27.58 12.27 -7.81
C SER A 492 -28.38 13.54 -7.54
N LEU A 493 -28.04 14.62 -8.24
CA LEU A 493 -28.81 15.85 -8.34
C LEU A 493 -29.70 15.77 -9.57
N CYS A 494 -31.02 15.76 -9.38
CA CYS A 494 -31.99 15.64 -10.47
C CYS A 494 -32.80 16.92 -10.62
N ASN A 495 -33.15 17.27 -11.86
CA ASN A 495 -34.02 18.41 -12.17
C ASN A 495 -35.50 18.02 -12.05
N GLN A 496 -36.34 18.94 -11.54
CA GLN A 496 -37.78 18.75 -11.48
C GLN A 496 -38.41 19.22 -12.79
N LEU A 497 -39.07 18.33 -13.53
CA LEU A 497 -39.62 18.63 -14.86
C LEU A 497 -40.69 19.75 -14.86
N ASP A 498 -41.37 19.96 -13.73
CA ASP A 498 -42.52 20.86 -13.58
C ASP A 498 -42.25 22.15 -12.77
N SER A 499 -41.02 22.35 -12.27
CA SER A 499 -40.63 23.53 -11.48
C SER A 499 -39.13 23.80 -11.61
N CYS A 500 -38.68 25.07 -11.54
CA CYS A 500 -37.25 25.44 -11.58
C CYS A 500 -36.45 25.03 -10.32
N GLY A 501 -36.66 23.83 -9.80
CA GLY A 501 -36.05 23.28 -8.59
C GLY A 501 -35.37 21.94 -8.84
N PHE A 502 -34.43 21.60 -7.96
CA PHE A 502 -33.72 20.33 -7.97
C PHE A 502 -34.19 19.47 -6.80
N TYR A 503 -34.00 18.16 -6.92
CA TYR A 503 -34.14 17.21 -5.81
C TYR A 503 -32.96 16.24 -5.79
N LEU A 504 -32.72 15.64 -4.62
CA LEU A 504 -31.67 14.64 -4.46
C LEU A 504 -32.26 13.24 -4.62
N LYS A 505 -31.54 12.36 -5.32
CA LYS A 505 -31.96 10.97 -5.50
C LYS A 505 -30.84 10.04 -5.09
N TRP A 506 -31.15 9.11 -4.19
CA TRP A 506 -30.28 7.97 -3.92
C TRP A 506 -30.61 6.81 -4.83
N ARG A 507 -29.56 6.18 -5.39
CA ARG A 507 -29.66 4.94 -6.15
C ARG A 507 -28.80 3.89 -5.47
N LYS A 508 -29.41 2.77 -5.06
CA LYS A 508 -28.67 1.66 -4.48
C LYS A 508 -28.03 0.83 -5.60
N ILE A 509 -26.75 0.52 -5.43
CA ILE A 509 -26.02 -0.46 -6.21
C ILE A 509 -25.87 -1.70 -5.33
N GLU A 510 -26.47 -2.80 -5.76
CA GLU A 510 -26.31 -4.08 -5.06
C GLU A 510 -24.87 -4.54 -5.16
N SER A 511 -24.27 -4.76 -4.00
CA SER A 511 -22.88 -5.13 -3.89
C SER A 511 -22.73 -6.10 -2.74
N LYS A 512 -21.95 -7.16 -2.94
CA LYS A 512 -21.63 -8.12 -1.88
C LYS A 512 -20.54 -7.61 -0.95
N LEU A 513 -20.09 -6.36 -1.03
CA LEU A 513 -18.98 -5.79 -0.25
C LEU A 513 -19.40 -5.44 1.19
N PRO A 514 -19.27 -6.33 2.18
CA PRO A 514 -19.70 -6.05 3.54
C PRO A 514 -18.48 -5.49 4.27
N ARG A 515 -18.30 -4.17 4.33
CA ARG A 515 -17.22 -3.61 5.15
C ARG A 515 -17.52 -2.27 5.79
N PHE A 516 -16.89 -2.03 6.94
CA PHE A 516 -16.92 -0.74 7.64
C PHE A 516 -15.51 -0.36 8.11
N TYR A 517 -15.28 0.93 8.30
CA TYR A 517 -13.98 1.55 8.57
C TYR A 517 -12.89 1.20 7.53
N HIS A 518 -13.33 1.12 6.28
CA HIS A 518 -12.49 1.05 5.09
C HIS A 518 -12.21 2.45 4.56
N THR A 519 -11.33 2.54 3.56
CA THR A 519 -11.09 3.77 2.80
C THR A 519 -11.60 3.59 1.37
N ALA A 520 -12.14 4.65 0.77
CA ALA A 520 -12.55 4.68 -0.62
C ALA A 520 -12.04 5.96 -1.29
N THR A 521 -11.27 5.81 -2.37
CA THR A 521 -10.62 6.92 -3.07
C THR A 521 -10.93 6.88 -4.56
N ILE A 522 -11.25 8.03 -5.15
CA ILE A 522 -11.66 8.16 -6.55
C ILE A 522 -10.49 8.50 -7.49
N PHE A 523 -10.43 7.75 -8.59
CA PHE A 523 -9.55 7.90 -9.75
C PHE A 523 -10.38 8.07 -11.03
N THR A 524 -10.08 9.10 -11.80
CA THR A 524 -10.76 9.39 -13.06
C THR A 524 -9.92 8.90 -14.24
N SER A 525 -10.48 8.09 -15.15
CA SER A 525 -9.75 7.59 -16.33
C SER A 525 -9.69 8.67 -17.42
N PHE A 526 -8.51 9.29 -17.61
CA PHE A 526 -8.35 10.39 -18.56
C PHE A 526 -8.22 9.95 -20.04
N ASN A 527 -7.93 8.67 -20.31
CA ASN A 527 -7.45 8.21 -21.62
C ASN A 527 -8.46 7.39 -22.45
N ASP A 528 -9.71 7.21 -22.02
CA ASP A 528 -10.77 6.52 -22.81
C ASP A 528 -11.96 7.43 -23.12
N GLY A 529 -11.74 8.74 -23.28
CA GLY A 529 -12.82 9.70 -23.48
C GLY A 529 -13.60 10.04 -22.20
N GLY A 530 -13.04 9.70 -21.03
CA GLY A 530 -13.53 10.16 -19.73
C GLY A 530 -14.75 9.42 -19.19
N ASN A 531 -15.24 8.33 -19.81
CA ASN A 531 -16.58 7.77 -19.58
C ASN A 531 -16.87 7.01 -18.26
N SER A 532 -15.99 7.07 -17.25
CA SER A 532 -16.23 6.36 -15.98
C SER A 532 -15.42 6.90 -14.79
N ASP A 533 -16.02 6.82 -13.59
CA ASP A 533 -15.37 7.04 -12.31
C ASP A 533 -14.92 5.71 -11.67
N CYS A 534 -13.64 5.58 -11.33
CA CYS A 534 -13.10 4.38 -10.66
C CYS A 534 -12.83 4.67 -9.18
N ILE A 535 -13.46 3.93 -8.29
CA ILE A 535 -13.31 4.03 -6.84
C ILE A 535 -12.54 2.83 -6.32
N LEU A 536 -11.37 3.07 -5.73
CA LEU A 536 -10.55 2.05 -5.07
C LEU A 536 -10.98 1.95 -3.60
N ILE A 537 -11.41 0.76 -3.18
CA ILE A 537 -11.88 0.43 -1.85
C ILE A 537 -10.87 -0.51 -1.19
N GLN A 538 -10.29 -0.10 -0.06
CA GLN A 538 -9.27 -0.88 0.66
C GLN A 538 -9.47 -0.85 2.18
N GLY A 539 -9.02 -1.91 2.86
CA GLY A 539 -9.10 -2.05 4.32
C GLY A 539 -10.52 -2.24 4.85
N GLY A 540 -10.69 -2.05 6.16
CA GLY A 540 -11.95 -2.27 6.88
C GLY A 540 -12.18 -3.71 7.31
N LEU A 541 -13.28 -3.92 8.04
CA LEU A 541 -13.69 -5.22 8.58
C LEU A 541 -14.98 -5.69 7.94
N SER A 542 -15.08 -7.00 7.67
CA SER A 542 -16.31 -7.65 7.17
C SER A 542 -17.15 -8.39 8.18
N SER A 543 -16.72 -8.38 9.43
CA SER A 543 -17.49 -8.91 10.54
C SER A 543 -17.63 -7.89 11.66
N THR A 544 -18.78 -7.91 12.32
CA THR A 544 -19.02 -7.13 13.55
C THR A 544 -18.39 -7.78 14.79
N LYS A 545 -17.88 -9.02 14.67
CA LYS A 545 -17.18 -9.73 15.74
C LYS A 545 -15.85 -9.04 16.03
N LEU A 546 -15.61 -8.70 17.30
CA LEU A 546 -14.42 -8.00 17.78
C LEU A 546 -13.15 -8.88 17.79
N ILE A 547 -13.32 -10.19 17.60
CA ILE A 547 -12.26 -11.19 17.53
C ILE A 547 -12.56 -12.00 16.27
N PRO A 548 -11.63 -12.10 15.29
CA PRO A 548 -11.77 -13.06 14.21
C PRO A 548 -11.87 -14.45 14.85
N ASP A 549 -12.95 -15.18 14.61
CA ASP A 549 -12.95 -16.61 14.90
C ASP A 549 -11.73 -17.20 14.15
N GLU A 550 -10.99 -18.12 14.77
CA GLU A 550 -9.76 -18.76 14.27
C GLU A 550 -9.89 -19.38 12.85
N ALA A 551 -11.09 -19.35 12.25
CA ALA A 551 -11.42 -19.88 10.95
C ALA A 551 -11.60 -18.83 9.81
N THR A 552 -11.60 -17.51 10.05
CA THR A 552 -11.73 -16.51 8.97
C THR A 552 -10.39 -15.85 8.63
N ASN A 553 -9.44 -16.65 8.17
CA ASN A 553 -8.24 -16.21 7.46
C ASN A 553 -8.59 -15.73 6.04
N HIS A 554 -9.46 -14.72 5.92
CA HIS A 554 -9.69 -14.06 4.65
C HIS A 554 -9.03 -12.68 4.71
N SER A 555 -7.84 -12.57 4.12
CA SER A 555 -7.33 -11.28 3.67
C SER A 555 -8.38 -10.67 2.77
N GLU A 556 -9.19 -9.76 3.31
CA GLU A 556 -10.26 -9.11 2.57
C GLU A 556 -9.69 -8.40 1.34
N GLU A 557 -9.88 -8.95 0.14
CA GLU A 557 -9.39 -8.36 -1.10
C GLU A 557 -9.70 -6.86 -1.18
N SER A 558 -8.81 -6.09 -1.80
CA SER A 558 -9.12 -4.71 -2.20
C SER A 558 -10.03 -4.78 -3.42
N TYR A 559 -10.94 -3.83 -3.56
CA TYR A 559 -11.92 -3.82 -4.65
C TYR A 559 -11.84 -2.52 -5.45
N MET A 560 -12.08 -2.62 -6.75
CA MET A 560 -12.35 -1.49 -7.62
C MET A 560 -13.84 -1.48 -7.96
N LEU A 561 -14.50 -0.36 -7.71
CA LEU A 561 -15.84 -0.06 -8.20
C LEU A 561 -15.71 0.93 -9.35
N LYS A 562 -16.13 0.56 -10.56
CA LYS A 562 -16.18 1.45 -11.72
C LYS A 562 -17.62 1.82 -12.01
N LEU A 563 -17.92 3.12 -11.99
CA LEU A 563 -19.22 3.69 -12.33
C LEU A 563 -19.14 4.24 -13.76
N ILE A 564 -19.97 3.69 -14.66
CA ILE A 564 -19.97 4.04 -16.07
C ILE A 564 -21.10 5.04 -16.34
N PHE A 565 -20.86 5.92 -17.30
CA PHE A 565 -21.72 7.07 -17.56
C PHE A 565 -23.13 6.75 -18.06
N ASP A 566 -23.34 5.57 -18.60
CA ASP A 566 -24.67 5.05 -18.95
C ASP A 566 -25.49 4.58 -17.72
N GLY A 567 -24.94 4.70 -16.51
CA GLY A 567 -25.56 4.26 -15.26
C GLY A 567 -25.19 2.83 -14.86
N SER A 568 -24.44 2.09 -15.69
CA SER A 568 -23.92 0.76 -15.36
C SER A 568 -22.73 0.82 -14.41
N HIS A 569 -22.39 -0.34 -13.82
CA HIS A 569 -21.30 -0.44 -12.84
C HIS A 569 -20.58 -1.78 -12.96
N GLU A 570 -19.29 -1.77 -12.64
CA GLU A 570 -18.45 -2.98 -12.57
C GLU A 570 -17.76 -3.01 -11.20
N ILE A 571 -17.73 -4.18 -10.56
CA ILE A 571 -16.98 -4.41 -9.33
C ILE A 571 -15.99 -5.54 -9.60
N SER A 572 -14.70 -5.27 -9.45
CA SER A 572 -13.63 -6.27 -9.56
C SER A 572 -12.80 -6.30 -8.28
N SER A 573 -12.32 -7.49 -7.92
CA SER A 573 -11.27 -7.60 -6.91
C SER A 573 -9.91 -7.34 -7.56
N LEU A 574 -9.02 -6.70 -6.80
CA LEU A 574 -7.65 -6.46 -7.24
C LEU A 574 -6.81 -7.68 -6.88
N SER A 575 -6.13 -8.25 -7.89
CA SER A 575 -5.09 -9.25 -7.66
C SER A 575 -3.92 -8.58 -6.94
N ASN A 576 -3.92 -8.65 -5.62
CA ASN A 576 -2.88 -8.03 -4.80
C ASN A 576 -1.50 -8.59 -5.20
N ASP A 577 -0.58 -7.74 -5.64
CA ASP A 577 0.81 -7.92 -5.24
C ASP A 577 0.78 -7.78 -3.71
N ALA A 578 0.90 -8.91 -3.00
CA ALA A 578 0.49 -9.14 -1.60
C ALA A 578 1.17 -8.24 -0.54
N HIS A 579 1.91 -7.21 -0.95
CA HIS A 579 2.70 -6.32 -0.10
C HIS A 579 2.37 -4.82 -0.27
N CYS A 580 1.70 -4.39 -1.34
CA CYS A 580 1.46 -2.97 -1.63
C CYS A 580 0.32 -2.38 -0.79
N ILE A 581 -0.88 -2.97 -0.85
CA ILE A 581 -2.05 -2.52 -0.10
C ILE A 581 -2.18 -3.36 1.17
N ARG A 582 -2.36 -2.70 2.32
CA ARG A 582 -2.61 -3.37 3.59
C ARG A 582 -4.05 -3.29 4.04
N HIS A 583 -4.49 -4.39 4.64
CA HIS A 583 -5.80 -4.51 5.25
C HIS A 583 -5.77 -3.93 6.67
N THR A 584 -5.85 -2.60 6.76
CA THR A 584 -6.00 -1.91 8.04
C THR A 584 -7.45 -1.52 8.30
N PHE A 585 -7.83 -1.54 9.56
CA PHE A 585 -9.08 -1.02 10.09
C PHE A 585 -8.83 0.36 10.71
N GLY A 586 -9.70 1.33 10.38
CA GLY A 586 -9.60 2.68 10.92
C GLY A 586 -8.37 3.45 10.43
N GLY A 587 -7.75 3.02 9.33
CA GLY A 587 -6.77 3.81 8.59
C GLY A 587 -7.44 4.86 7.70
N SER A 588 -6.65 5.78 7.16
CA SER A 588 -7.11 6.79 6.21
C SER A 588 -6.22 6.80 4.96
N ALA A 589 -6.81 7.17 3.82
CA ALA A 589 -6.09 7.32 2.55
C ALA A 589 -6.56 8.56 1.80
N CYS A 590 -5.64 9.18 1.04
CA CYS A 590 -5.93 10.35 0.21
C CYS A 590 -5.14 10.30 -1.11
N LYS A 591 -5.71 10.88 -2.16
CA LYS A 591 -5.09 10.97 -3.48
C LYS A 591 -4.00 12.05 -3.49
N VAL A 592 -2.80 11.71 -3.94
CA VAL A 592 -1.63 12.60 -4.06
C VAL A 592 -1.50 13.15 -5.48
N SER A 593 -1.73 12.31 -6.47
CA SER A 593 -1.73 12.67 -7.89
C SER A 593 -2.81 11.87 -8.63
N PRO A 594 -3.08 12.13 -9.93
CA PRO A 594 -4.07 11.37 -10.69
C PRO A 594 -3.89 9.84 -10.66
N THR A 595 -2.68 9.35 -10.39
CA THR A 595 -2.38 7.92 -10.30
C THR A 595 -1.72 7.51 -8.98
N CYS A 596 -1.40 8.44 -8.08
CA CYS A 596 -0.71 8.15 -6.82
C CYS A 596 -1.63 8.34 -5.62
N MET A 597 -1.59 7.40 -4.68
CA MET A 597 -2.30 7.46 -3.41
C MET A 597 -1.34 7.34 -2.23
N PHE A 598 -1.69 8.01 -1.14
CA PHE A 598 -1.05 7.91 0.15
C PHE A 598 -2.02 7.31 1.17
N SER A 599 -1.52 6.42 2.02
CA SER A 599 -2.29 5.80 3.09
C SER A 599 -1.50 5.78 4.38
N CYS A 600 -2.17 5.97 5.51
CA CYS A 600 -1.52 5.95 6.81
C CYS A 600 -2.41 5.40 7.93
N GLY A 601 -1.74 4.95 8.99
CA GLY A 601 -2.34 4.49 10.25
C GLY A 601 -3.28 3.28 10.15
N GLY A 602 -4.12 3.12 11.16
CA GLY A 602 -5.02 1.99 11.33
C GLY A 602 -4.38 0.77 11.99
N LEU A 603 -5.22 -0.15 12.45
CA LEU A 603 -4.82 -1.43 13.04
C LEU A 603 -4.88 -2.53 11.99
N LEU A 604 -3.92 -3.45 12.01
CA LEU A 604 -3.94 -4.60 11.11
C LEU A 604 -5.08 -5.56 11.52
N CYS A 605 -5.86 -6.02 10.54
CA CYS A 605 -7.00 -6.91 10.79
C CYS A 605 -6.57 -8.34 11.15
N ASN A 606 -5.29 -8.70 10.91
CA ASN A 606 -4.68 -9.98 11.25
C ASN A 606 -3.42 -9.74 12.08
N VAL A 607 -3.49 -9.89 13.41
CA VAL A 607 -2.29 -9.88 14.26
C VAL A 607 -2.44 -10.94 15.36
N GLU A 608 -1.87 -12.12 15.14
CA GLU A 608 -1.14 -12.80 16.22
C GLU A 608 0.13 -11.97 16.47
N GLY A 609 0.41 -11.66 17.73
CA GLY A 609 1.40 -10.65 18.13
C GLY A 609 2.81 -10.87 17.59
N GLU A 610 3.36 -9.85 16.91
CA GLU A 610 4.62 -9.17 17.26
C GLU A 610 4.95 -8.05 16.26
N GLU A 611 5.37 -6.91 16.83
CA GLU A 611 6.19 -5.82 16.28
C GLU A 611 5.76 -5.06 15.01
N MET A 612 5.01 -3.98 15.26
CA MET A 612 5.03 -2.72 14.51
C MET A 612 6.46 -2.13 14.44
N LYS A 613 7.32 -2.63 13.54
CA LYS A 613 8.37 -1.81 12.90
C LYS A 613 7.90 -1.31 11.53
N ASP A 614 6.61 -1.00 11.44
CA ASP A 614 6.00 -0.60 10.19
C ASP A 614 5.98 0.90 10.03
N GLN A 615 6.56 1.35 8.92
CA GLN A 615 6.25 2.65 8.37
C GLN A 615 4.72 2.75 8.25
N SER A 616 4.13 3.53 9.14
CA SER A 616 2.69 3.71 9.22
C SER A 616 2.16 4.60 8.09
N MET A 617 3.02 4.92 7.12
CA MET A 617 2.76 5.72 5.94
C MET A 617 3.23 4.93 4.72
N ARG A 618 2.42 4.92 3.67
CA ARG A 618 2.67 4.19 2.43
C ARG A 618 2.18 5.02 1.26
N ALA A 619 2.90 4.95 0.14
CA ALA A 619 2.42 5.45 -1.13
C ALA A 619 2.42 4.34 -2.17
N PHE A 620 1.48 4.41 -3.10
CA PHE A 620 1.43 3.50 -4.23
C PHE A 620 0.77 4.16 -5.44
N GLN A 621 1.18 3.70 -6.61
CA GLN A 621 0.57 4.03 -7.89
C GLN A 621 -0.55 3.04 -8.18
N PHE A 622 -1.68 3.55 -8.67
CA PHE A 622 -2.81 2.76 -9.14
C PHE A 622 -3.13 3.15 -10.58
N ASP A 623 -3.18 2.17 -11.46
CA ASP A 623 -3.66 2.32 -12.83
C ASP A 623 -5.08 1.74 -12.95
N PRO A 624 -6.12 2.60 -13.11
CA PRO A 624 -7.50 2.15 -13.25
C PRO A 624 -7.78 1.27 -14.47
N LYS A 625 -6.94 1.33 -15.52
CA LYS A 625 -7.14 0.53 -16.75
C LYS A 625 -6.67 -0.91 -16.58
N THR A 626 -5.44 -1.07 -16.10
CA THR A 626 -4.84 -2.40 -15.89
C THR A 626 -5.19 -3.00 -14.53
N GLN A 627 -5.77 -2.19 -13.63
CA GLN A 627 -5.96 -2.51 -12.21
C GLN A 627 -4.64 -2.83 -11.50
N ALA A 628 -3.51 -2.43 -12.08
CA ALA A 628 -2.19 -2.65 -11.48
C ALA A 628 -1.97 -1.69 -10.31
N VAL A 629 -1.44 -2.23 -9.22
CA VAL A 629 -1.03 -1.47 -8.04
C VAL A 629 0.48 -1.64 -7.87
N LYS A 630 1.19 -0.53 -7.77
CA LYS A 630 2.66 -0.51 -7.65
C LYS A 630 3.06 0.27 -6.41
N SER A 631 3.75 -0.36 -5.47
CA SER A 631 4.28 0.33 -4.28
C SER A 631 5.30 1.41 -4.69
N ILE A 632 5.27 2.54 -3.99
CA ILE A 632 6.22 3.64 -4.16
C ILE A 632 7.02 3.77 -2.85
N PRO A 633 8.35 3.60 -2.89
CA PRO A 633 9.16 3.72 -1.70
C PRO A 633 9.15 5.17 -1.17
N LEU A 634 8.97 5.30 0.15
CA LEU A 634 8.99 6.58 0.87
C LEU A 634 10.33 6.74 1.60
N ASN A 635 10.96 7.90 1.42
CA ASN A 635 12.07 8.37 2.24
C ASN A 635 11.53 9.41 3.22
N ILE A 636 11.54 9.12 4.52
CA ILE A 636 10.92 9.98 5.54
C ILE A 636 12.01 10.77 6.27
N GLU A 637 12.09 12.06 5.98
CA GLU A 637 12.94 13.01 6.70
C GLU A 637 12.18 13.57 7.91
N THR A 638 12.68 13.29 9.11
CA THR A 638 12.11 13.79 10.36
C THR A 638 12.86 15.02 10.82
N HIS A 639 12.24 16.21 10.74
CA HIS A 639 12.85 17.45 11.25
C HIS A 639 12.74 17.60 12.77
N THR A 640 12.15 16.63 13.46
CA THR A 640 11.98 16.65 14.91
C THR A 640 13.18 15.97 15.57
N GLY A 641 13.95 16.69 16.38
CA GLY A 641 15.03 16.14 17.21
C GLY A 641 14.56 15.18 18.33
N SER A 642 13.45 14.47 18.13
CA SER A 642 12.75 13.64 19.10
C SER A 642 12.43 12.26 18.53
N GLY A 643 13.45 11.40 18.40
CA GLY A 643 13.29 9.95 18.22
C GLY A 643 12.45 9.49 17.00
N PRO A 644 12.22 8.16 16.87
CA PRO A 644 11.40 7.60 15.80
C PRO A 644 9.92 8.01 15.97
N ILE A 645 9.29 8.41 14.86
CA ILE A 645 7.87 8.82 14.83
C ILE A 645 6.98 7.64 15.22
N ASN A 646 6.08 7.87 16.17
CA ASN A 646 5.21 6.84 16.72
C ASN A 646 3.74 7.14 16.42
N PHE A 647 3.18 6.40 15.45
CA PHE A 647 1.79 6.51 15.02
C PHE A 647 0.80 5.61 15.80
N ARG A 648 1.19 5.02 16.94
CA ARG A 648 0.42 3.97 17.67
C ARG A 648 -1.08 4.23 17.83
N SER A 649 -1.48 5.45 18.23
CA SER A 649 -2.90 5.78 18.45
C SER A 649 -3.60 6.29 17.20
N MET A 650 -2.99 6.21 16.01
CA MET A 650 -3.51 6.76 14.75
C MET A 650 -4.57 5.84 14.13
N VAL A 651 -5.68 5.69 14.83
CA VAL A 651 -6.86 4.92 14.42
C VAL A 651 -8.06 5.85 14.38
N HIS A 652 -8.90 5.75 13.35
CA HIS A 652 -10.02 6.65 13.08
C HIS A 652 -9.60 8.12 12.99
N HIS A 653 -8.41 8.35 12.40
CA HIS A 653 -7.90 9.66 12.01
C HIS A 653 -8.34 9.97 10.57
N GLN A 654 -8.13 11.20 10.12
CA GLN A 654 -8.39 11.59 8.73
C GLN A 654 -7.10 12.15 8.10
N CYS A 655 -6.84 11.72 6.87
CA CYS A 655 -5.79 12.29 6.02
C CYS A 655 -6.41 12.94 4.78
N SER A 656 -5.92 14.11 4.40
CA SER A 656 -6.44 14.88 3.28
C SER A 656 -5.34 15.66 2.59
N THR A 657 -5.38 15.66 1.26
CA THR A 657 -4.47 16.44 0.43
C THR A 657 -4.86 17.91 0.44
N LEU A 658 -3.87 18.79 0.56
CA LEU A 658 -4.05 20.23 0.41
C LEU A 658 -3.94 20.62 -1.06
N ASN A 659 -4.63 21.71 -1.45
CA ASN A 659 -4.43 22.29 -2.78
C ASN A 659 -3.06 22.98 -2.79
N SER A 660 -2.06 22.32 -3.37
CA SER A 660 -0.74 22.90 -3.60
C SER A 660 -0.69 23.55 -4.97
N TYR A 661 -0.15 24.76 -5.04
CA TYR A 661 0.14 25.44 -6.31
C TYR A 661 1.45 25.01 -6.93
N ASP A 662 2.32 24.40 -6.13
CA ASP A 662 3.62 23.93 -6.59
C ASP A 662 3.43 22.55 -7.22
N PRO A 663 3.57 22.42 -8.56
CA PRO A 663 3.48 21.15 -9.24
C PRO A 663 4.70 20.26 -8.96
N SER A 664 5.62 20.61 -8.07
CA SER A 664 6.74 19.77 -7.62
C SER A 664 6.57 19.22 -6.20
N CYS A 665 5.52 19.66 -5.48
CA CYS A 665 5.31 19.33 -4.07
C CYS A 665 3.83 19.14 -3.74
N CYS A 666 3.50 18.02 -3.10
CA CYS A 666 2.17 17.73 -2.57
C CYS A 666 2.19 17.79 -1.05
N GLU A 667 1.19 18.42 -0.43
CA GLU A 667 1.07 18.49 1.02
C GLU A 667 -0.15 17.70 1.50
N ILE A 668 0.02 16.91 2.55
CA ILE A 668 -1.02 16.09 3.17
C ILE A 668 -1.12 16.48 4.63
N VAL A 669 -2.34 16.67 5.12
CA VAL A 669 -2.61 16.88 6.53
C VAL A 669 -3.20 15.61 7.13
N ILE A 670 -2.64 15.19 8.25
CA ILE A 670 -3.08 14.05 9.05
C ILE A 670 -3.52 14.61 10.40
N VAL A 671 -4.80 14.47 10.73
CA VAL A 671 -5.35 15.01 11.98
C VAL A 671 -6.13 13.97 12.77
N GLY A 672 -5.98 14.10 14.09
CA GLY A 672 -6.67 13.32 15.11
C GLY A 672 -6.45 11.82 15.02
N GLY A 673 -7.46 11.08 15.46
CA GLY A 673 -7.34 9.68 15.79
C GLY A 673 -7.03 9.44 17.25
N GLY A 674 -7.33 8.23 17.69
CA GLY A 674 -7.16 7.83 19.07
C GLY A 674 -7.81 6.50 19.35
N VAL A 675 -7.57 6.01 20.56
CA VAL A 675 -8.17 4.77 21.07
C VAL A 675 -8.66 4.98 22.50
N PRO A 676 -9.84 4.46 22.84
CA PRO A 676 -10.27 4.42 24.23
C PRO A 676 -9.45 3.41 25.01
N THR A 677 -8.85 3.82 26.14
CA THR A 677 -8.18 2.89 27.06
C THR A 677 -8.98 2.76 28.34
N PHE A 678 -9.26 1.52 28.75
CA PHE A 678 -10.09 1.22 29.93
C PHE A 678 -9.40 1.63 31.25
N ALA A 679 -8.07 1.67 31.28
CA ALA A 679 -7.28 1.91 32.50
C ALA A 679 -6.54 3.27 32.55
N PHE A 680 -6.24 3.90 31.41
CA PHE A 680 -5.35 5.08 31.35
C PHE A 680 -6.01 6.33 30.75
N GLY A 681 -7.32 6.30 30.53
CA GLY A 681 -8.06 7.40 29.90
C GLY A 681 -7.93 7.41 28.38
N GLN A 682 -8.22 8.54 27.75
CA GLN A 682 -8.21 8.65 26.29
C GLN A 682 -6.79 8.88 25.76
N SER A 683 -6.36 8.08 24.77
CA SER A 683 -5.10 8.28 24.07
C SER A 683 -5.35 8.83 22.68
N TYR A 684 -4.78 9.98 22.37
CA TYR A 684 -4.93 10.64 21.07
C TYR A 684 -3.63 10.59 20.27
N ALA A 685 -3.76 10.50 18.95
CA ALA A 685 -2.62 10.61 18.06
C ALA A 685 -2.20 12.08 17.87
N LYS A 686 -0.93 12.26 17.52
CA LYS A 686 -0.40 13.56 17.07
C LYS A 686 -0.89 13.87 15.65
N SER A 687 -1.03 15.16 15.36
CA SER A 687 -1.35 15.66 14.03
C SER A 687 -0.08 16.04 13.27
N TYR A 688 -0.06 15.80 11.96
CA TYR A 688 1.11 16.05 11.12
C TYR A 688 0.75 16.72 9.79
N LEU A 689 1.63 17.61 9.33
CA LEU A 689 1.74 18.04 7.94
C LEU A 689 2.86 17.22 7.30
N VAL A 690 2.52 16.49 6.25
CA VAL A 690 3.45 15.70 5.42
C VAL A 690 3.66 16.45 4.11
N LYS A 691 4.89 16.81 3.79
CA LYS A 691 5.23 17.34 2.47
C LYS A 691 5.91 16.26 1.65
N ILE A 692 5.38 16.00 0.47
CA ILE A 692 5.88 15.02 -0.47
C ILE A 692 6.49 15.77 -1.64
N SER A 693 7.81 15.69 -1.79
CA SER A 693 8.52 16.20 -2.95
C SER A 693 8.97 15.05 -3.85
N SER A 694 8.92 15.29 -5.16
CA SER A 694 9.40 14.36 -6.17
C SER A 694 10.28 15.09 -7.17
N GLN A 695 11.36 14.46 -7.62
CA GLN A 695 12.22 15.04 -8.65
C GLN A 695 11.64 14.91 -10.08
N GLU A 696 10.55 14.16 -10.33
CA GLU A 696 9.96 13.99 -11.69
C GLU A 696 8.59 13.23 -11.77
N VAL A 697 7.78 13.08 -10.69
CA VAL A 697 6.50 12.31 -10.70
C VAL A 697 5.23 13.13 -10.89
N LEU A 698 5.31 14.46 -10.86
CA LEU A 698 4.16 15.28 -11.27
C LEU A 698 4.33 15.57 -12.75
N PRO A 699 3.40 15.13 -13.62
CA PRO A 699 3.62 15.12 -15.06
C PRO A 699 4.07 16.50 -15.52
N GLN A 700 5.26 16.58 -16.12
CA GLN A 700 5.56 17.66 -17.02
C GLN A 700 4.46 17.63 -18.07
N ALA A 701 3.54 18.59 -18.02
CA ALA A 701 2.84 18.98 -19.21
C ALA A 701 3.94 19.41 -20.19
N SER A 702 4.34 18.49 -21.06
CA SER A 702 5.13 18.82 -22.22
C SER A 702 4.29 19.80 -23.05
N LEU A 703 4.51 21.08 -22.82
CA LEU A 703 4.30 22.15 -23.79
C LEU A 703 5.25 21.89 -24.96
N SER A 704 5.00 20.82 -25.72
CA SER A 704 5.50 20.70 -27.07
C SER A 704 4.45 21.33 -27.97
N ALA A 705 4.64 22.62 -28.19
CA ALA A 705 4.07 23.31 -29.34
C ALA A 705 4.60 22.63 -30.61
N SER A 706 3.89 21.62 -31.12
CA SER A 706 4.03 21.18 -32.49
C SER A 706 2.84 21.72 -33.29
N THR A 707 3.12 22.86 -33.89
CA THR A 707 2.34 23.51 -34.92
C THR A 707 2.25 22.59 -36.13
N GLN A 708 1.21 21.75 -36.23
CA GLN A 708 0.75 21.26 -37.52
C GLN A 708 -0.75 21.52 -37.68
N LYS A 709 -1.01 22.54 -38.50
CA LYS A 709 -2.29 22.80 -39.15
C LYS A 709 -2.75 21.52 -39.84
N GLN A 710 -3.75 20.84 -39.30
CA GLN A 710 -4.67 20.07 -40.11
C GLN A 710 -6.09 20.56 -39.86
N THR A 711 -6.63 21.08 -40.95
CA THR A 711 -7.94 21.69 -41.12
C THR A 711 -9.03 20.69 -40.73
N ILE A 712 -9.61 20.86 -39.53
CA ILE A 712 -10.84 20.17 -39.16
C ILE A 712 -11.99 20.86 -39.90
N GLN A 713 -12.51 20.21 -40.94
CA GLN A 713 -13.85 20.51 -41.44
C GLN A 713 -14.87 20.06 -40.40
N LEU A 714 -15.28 21.01 -39.57
CA LEU A 714 -16.46 20.91 -38.72
C LEU A 714 -17.70 20.91 -39.62
N LYS A 715 -18.36 19.76 -39.77
CA LYS A 715 -19.81 19.77 -40.02
C LYS A 715 -20.50 19.93 -38.67
N THR A 716 -20.76 21.19 -38.32
CA THR A 716 -21.68 21.58 -37.26
C THR A 716 -23.11 21.37 -37.72
N ASN A 717 -23.97 20.87 -36.85
CA ASN A 717 -25.35 21.33 -36.83
C ASN A 717 -25.66 21.87 -35.43
N GLY A 718 -25.80 23.19 -35.36
CA GLY A 718 -26.04 24.01 -34.17
C GLY A 718 -25.57 25.43 -34.47
N GLU A 719 -26.51 26.34 -34.75
CA GLU A 719 -26.26 27.69 -35.27
C GLU A 719 -25.35 28.53 -34.34
N LYS A 720 -24.25 29.06 -34.90
CA LYS A 720 -23.17 29.74 -34.17
C LYS A 720 -23.19 31.28 -34.27
N GLU A 721 -24.17 31.85 -34.96
CA GLU A 721 -24.26 33.29 -35.24
C GLU A 721 -25.69 33.79 -35.05
N GLY A 722 -25.85 35.07 -34.71
CA GLY A 722 -27.15 35.70 -34.53
C GLY A 722 -27.13 37.16 -34.97
N GLU A 723 -28.28 37.68 -35.38
CA GLU A 723 -28.41 39.05 -35.87
C GLU A 723 -28.71 40.04 -34.74
N THR A 724 -27.83 41.02 -34.55
CA THR A 724 -27.98 42.05 -33.50
C THR A 724 -27.76 43.45 -34.05
N ASP A 725 -28.16 44.44 -33.26
CA ASP A 725 -27.92 45.85 -33.56
C ASP A 725 -26.42 46.15 -33.41
N VAL A 726 -25.85 46.77 -34.43
CA VAL A 726 -24.43 47.13 -34.47
C VAL A 726 -24.26 48.62 -34.82
N ILE A 727 -23.20 49.20 -34.26
CA ILE A 727 -22.67 50.46 -34.77
C ILE A 727 -21.43 50.18 -35.60
N TYR A 728 -21.28 50.91 -36.70
CA TYR A 728 -20.12 50.81 -37.58
C TYR A 728 -19.14 51.92 -37.28
N ILE A 729 -17.89 51.54 -37.06
CA ILE A 729 -16.80 52.48 -36.80
C ILE A 729 -15.56 52.11 -37.58
N SER A 730 -14.70 53.10 -37.84
CA SER A 730 -13.40 52.85 -38.47
C SER A 730 -12.60 51.84 -37.64
N LYS A 731 -11.90 50.93 -38.31
CA LYS A 731 -11.12 49.87 -37.66
C LYS A 731 -10.10 50.41 -36.64
N MET A 732 -9.56 51.62 -36.85
CA MET A 732 -8.59 52.25 -35.94
C MET A 732 -9.20 52.61 -34.59
N MET A 733 -10.49 52.98 -34.55
CA MET A 733 -11.18 53.45 -33.34
C MET A 733 -12.01 52.34 -32.65
N ALA A 734 -12.08 51.15 -33.25
CA ALA A 734 -12.95 50.07 -32.78
C ALA A 734 -12.63 49.59 -31.36
N LYS A 735 -11.36 49.53 -30.99
CA LYS A 735 -10.95 49.07 -29.65
C LYS A 735 -11.30 50.08 -28.56
N GLU A 736 -11.04 51.35 -28.81
CA GLU A 736 -11.36 52.43 -27.89
C GLU A 736 -12.88 52.57 -27.70
N THR A 737 -13.62 52.53 -28.80
CA THR A 737 -15.08 52.62 -28.79
C THR A 737 -15.73 51.45 -28.07
N LYS A 738 -15.22 50.22 -28.26
CA LYS A 738 -15.67 49.07 -27.48
C LYS A 738 -15.52 49.31 -25.98
N ASN A 739 -14.36 49.79 -25.54
CA ASN A 739 -14.10 50.01 -24.11
C ASN A 739 -15.04 51.07 -23.52
N ILE A 740 -15.33 52.13 -24.28
CA ILE A 740 -16.28 53.18 -23.86
C ILE A 740 -17.69 52.61 -23.74
N LEU A 741 -18.17 51.87 -24.75
CA LEU A 741 -19.49 51.23 -24.71
C LEU A 741 -19.59 50.21 -23.58
N GLU A 742 -18.52 49.47 -23.31
CA GLU A 742 -18.47 48.48 -22.23
C GLU A 742 -18.51 49.15 -20.85
N LYS A 743 -17.81 50.28 -20.67
CA LYS A 743 -17.83 51.08 -19.43
C LYS A 743 -19.22 51.65 -19.15
N HIS A 744 -19.97 52.02 -20.18
CA HIS A 744 -21.33 52.54 -20.06
C HIS A 744 -22.42 51.47 -20.16
N SER A 745 -22.05 50.19 -20.17
CA SER A 745 -22.99 49.03 -20.29
C SER A 745 -23.87 49.06 -21.55
N MET A 746 -23.39 49.69 -22.63
CA MET A 746 -24.07 49.80 -23.92
C MET A 746 -23.60 48.77 -24.95
N LEU A 747 -22.51 48.05 -24.65
CA LEU A 747 -22.01 46.96 -25.49
C LEU A 747 -22.80 45.67 -25.27
N ASP A 748 -23.31 45.05 -26.33
CA ASP A 748 -23.95 43.73 -26.23
C ASP A 748 -22.88 42.64 -26.18
N ARG A 749 -22.58 42.19 -24.96
CA ARG A 749 -21.55 41.17 -24.69
C ARG A 749 -21.92 39.78 -25.20
N ASN A 750 -23.14 39.58 -25.69
CA ASN A 750 -23.58 38.31 -26.25
C ASN A 750 -22.98 38.03 -27.64
N TYR A 751 -22.46 39.04 -28.31
CA TYR A 751 -21.95 38.95 -29.67
C TYR A 751 -20.51 39.46 -29.77
N ARG A 752 -19.75 38.97 -30.76
CA ARG A 752 -18.38 39.44 -31.03
C ARG A 752 -18.39 40.59 -32.04
N MET A 753 -17.45 41.52 -31.90
CA MET A 753 -17.21 42.53 -32.94
C MET A 753 -16.61 41.86 -34.18
N VAL A 754 -17.11 42.22 -35.36
CA VAL A 754 -16.63 41.68 -36.65
C VAL A 754 -16.49 42.80 -37.67
N LYS A 755 -15.89 42.52 -38.84
CA LYS A 755 -15.85 43.51 -39.92
C LYS A 755 -17.26 43.85 -40.40
N ALA A 756 -17.46 45.09 -40.80
CA ALA A 756 -18.71 45.48 -41.42
C ALA A 756 -18.94 44.63 -42.69
N SER A 757 -20.16 44.14 -42.85
CA SER A 757 -20.58 43.41 -44.03
C SER A 757 -20.55 44.31 -45.26
N THR A 758 -20.42 43.74 -46.46
CA THR A 758 -20.43 44.50 -47.72
C THR A 758 -21.72 45.28 -47.93
N ASP A 759 -22.80 44.81 -47.28
CA ASP A 759 -24.15 45.34 -47.42
C ASP A 759 -24.46 46.35 -46.30
N ALA A 760 -23.47 46.67 -45.46
CA ALA A 760 -23.59 47.69 -44.43
C ALA A 760 -23.83 49.07 -45.06
N PRO A 761 -24.71 49.91 -44.49
CA PRO A 761 -25.08 51.21 -45.05
C PRO A 761 -24.01 52.29 -44.78
N ILE A 762 -22.75 52.01 -45.15
CA ILE A 762 -21.58 52.86 -44.94
C ILE A 762 -20.58 52.75 -46.10
N ASP A 763 -19.96 53.87 -46.46
CA ASP A 763 -18.91 53.88 -47.49
C ASP A 763 -17.63 53.19 -46.96
N ASN A 764 -16.98 52.38 -47.79
CA ASN A 764 -15.78 51.60 -47.45
C ASN A 764 -15.94 50.64 -46.25
N ALA A 765 -17.03 49.86 -46.23
CA ALA A 765 -17.32 48.83 -45.24
C ALA A 765 -16.14 47.87 -44.94
N SER A 766 -15.29 47.57 -45.93
CA SER A 766 -14.11 46.69 -45.78
C SER A 766 -13.08 47.19 -44.74
N SER A 767 -13.09 48.50 -44.46
CA SER A 767 -12.21 49.18 -43.49
C SER A 767 -12.88 49.45 -42.13
N CYS A 768 -14.13 49.03 -41.96
CA CYS A 768 -14.94 49.31 -40.78
C CYS A 768 -15.24 48.04 -39.97
N ILE A 769 -15.53 48.24 -38.68
CA ILE A 769 -15.87 47.19 -37.72
C ILE A 769 -17.30 47.43 -37.22
N ALA A 770 -18.11 46.38 -37.27
CA ALA A 770 -19.42 46.29 -36.65
C ALA A 770 -19.26 45.90 -35.19
N ILE A 771 -19.69 46.79 -34.29
CA ILE A 771 -19.65 46.59 -32.84
C ILE A 771 -21.07 46.37 -32.32
N PRO A 772 -21.38 45.21 -31.71
CA PRO A 772 -22.73 44.91 -31.24
C PRO A 772 -23.07 45.73 -30.00
N VAL A 773 -24.23 46.38 -30.02
CA VAL A 773 -24.71 47.27 -28.98
C VAL A 773 -26.06 46.79 -28.47
N THR A 774 -26.32 47.01 -27.18
CA THR A 774 -27.62 46.70 -26.60
C THR A 774 -28.68 47.64 -27.18
N ARG A 775 -29.94 47.21 -27.20
CA ARG A 775 -31.04 48.03 -27.73
C ARG A 775 -31.22 49.36 -26.99
N GLU A 776 -30.96 49.36 -25.68
CA GLU A 776 -30.93 50.56 -24.84
C GLU A 776 -29.75 51.46 -25.19
N GLY A 777 -28.56 50.87 -25.37
CA GLY A 777 -27.37 51.59 -25.83
C GLY A 777 -27.57 52.25 -27.20
N LEU A 778 -28.22 51.56 -28.14
CA LEU A 778 -28.54 52.11 -29.44
C LEU A 778 -29.52 53.29 -29.37
N THR A 779 -30.50 53.21 -28.48
CA THR A 779 -31.49 54.29 -28.28
C THR A 779 -30.85 55.52 -27.63
N ALA A 780 -29.92 55.31 -26.68
CA ALA A 780 -29.13 56.38 -26.06
C ALA A 780 -28.21 57.08 -27.09
N ILE A 781 -27.59 56.30 -27.98
CA ILE A 781 -26.75 56.81 -29.06
C ILE A 781 -27.57 57.61 -30.09
N LYS A 782 -28.74 57.11 -30.50
CA LYS A 782 -29.62 57.79 -31.48
C LYS A 782 -30.25 59.07 -30.93
N SER A 783 -30.57 59.12 -29.64
CA SER A 783 -31.18 60.29 -28.99
C SER A 783 -30.19 61.43 -28.68
N LYS A 784 -28.89 61.24 -28.93
CA LYS A 784 -27.78 62.16 -28.52
C LYS A 784 -27.82 62.55 -27.03
N SER A 785 -28.53 61.80 -26.19
CA SER A 785 -28.75 62.12 -24.78
C SER A 785 -27.56 61.74 -23.90
N SER A 786 -26.67 60.88 -24.39
CA SER A 786 -25.43 60.50 -23.71
C SER A 786 -24.28 61.42 -24.11
N ARG A 787 -23.56 62.00 -23.13
CA ARG A 787 -22.31 62.78 -23.31
C ARG A 787 -21.13 61.91 -23.76
N ILE A 788 -21.35 61.00 -24.69
CA ILE A 788 -20.36 60.04 -25.19
C ILE A 788 -20.01 60.46 -26.63
N ASP A 789 -18.82 61.02 -26.80
CA ASP A 789 -18.34 61.51 -28.09
C ASP A 789 -17.67 60.36 -28.88
N ILE A 790 -18.49 59.57 -29.58
CA ILE A 790 -18.03 58.48 -30.46
C ILE A 790 -18.33 58.88 -31.90
N SER A 791 -17.31 58.87 -32.76
CA SER A 791 -17.46 59.10 -34.20
C SER A 791 -18.02 57.84 -34.88
N ILE A 792 -19.36 57.77 -34.99
CA ILE A 792 -20.08 56.64 -35.59
C ILE A 792 -20.26 56.88 -37.08
N LEU A 793 -19.80 55.93 -37.91
CA LEU A 793 -19.90 56.02 -39.37
C LEU A 793 -21.27 55.56 -39.88
N GLY A 794 -21.93 54.66 -39.17
CA GLY A 794 -23.29 54.23 -39.47
C GLY A 794 -23.85 53.29 -38.41
N ILE A 795 -25.13 52.99 -38.52
CA ILE A 795 -25.86 52.10 -37.60
C ILE A 795 -26.68 51.12 -38.45
N GLY A 796 -26.70 49.85 -38.06
CA GLY A 796 -27.52 48.85 -38.72
C GLY A 796 -27.68 47.59 -37.88
N ARG A 797 -28.22 46.54 -38.50
CA ARG A 797 -28.18 45.18 -37.96
C ARG A 797 -27.24 44.35 -38.81
N GLN A 798 -26.48 43.48 -38.17
CA GLN A 798 -25.59 42.56 -38.84
C GLN A 798 -25.60 41.22 -38.12
N VAL A 799 -25.46 40.15 -38.89
CA VAL A 799 -25.19 38.82 -38.34
C VAL A 799 -23.79 38.80 -37.75
N VAL A 800 -23.72 38.51 -36.46
CA VAL A 800 -22.47 38.46 -35.70
C VAL A 800 -22.39 37.14 -34.93
N PRO A 801 -21.23 36.50 -34.87
CA PRO A 801 -21.04 35.29 -34.10
C PRO A 801 -21.27 35.56 -32.61
N PHE A 802 -21.90 34.60 -31.94
CA PHE A 802 -22.09 34.66 -30.49
C PHE A 802 -20.74 34.70 -29.78
N SER A 803 -20.67 35.46 -28.69
CA SER A 803 -19.49 35.45 -27.83
C SER A 803 -19.32 34.07 -27.20
N SER A 804 -18.08 33.71 -26.89
CA SER A 804 -17.75 32.42 -26.27
C SER A 804 -18.46 32.24 -24.92
N VAL A 805 -18.85 33.34 -24.27
CA VAL A 805 -19.63 33.33 -23.03
C VAL A 805 -21.07 32.86 -23.26
N VAL A 806 -21.67 33.17 -24.41
CA VAL A 806 -23.05 32.73 -24.74
C VAL A 806 -23.09 31.29 -25.23
N LEU A 807 -22.09 30.87 -26.00
CA LEU A 807 -21.97 29.47 -26.43
C LEU A 807 -21.71 28.51 -25.24
N GLY A 808 -21.17 29.03 -24.13
CA GLY A 808 -21.06 28.30 -22.86
C GLY A 808 -22.30 28.34 -21.96
N ARG A 809 -23.30 29.19 -22.26
CA ARG A 809 -24.54 29.35 -21.48
C ARG A 809 -25.74 28.56 -22.02
N LYS A 810 -25.64 28.01 -23.23
CA LYS A 810 -26.58 27.00 -23.76
C LYS A 810 -25.98 25.60 -23.63
N ARG A 811 -25.71 25.16 -22.40
CA ARG A 811 -25.68 23.73 -22.04
C ARG A 811 -26.16 23.58 -20.62
#